data_AF-A0AAN8ZNZ0-F1
#
_entry.id   AF-A0AAN8ZNZ0-F1
#
_cell.length_a   1.000
_cell.length_b   1.000
_cell.length_c   1.000
_cell.angle_alpha   90.00
_cell.angle_beta   90.00
_cell.angle_gamma   90.00
#
_symmetry.space_group_name_H-M   'P 1'
#
loop_
_entity.id
_entity.type
_entity.pdbx_description
1 polymer ?
#
loop_
_entity_poly.entity_id
_entity_poly.type
_entity_poly.pdbx_seq_one_letter_code
_entity_poly.pdbx_strand_id
1 'polypeptide(L)'
;MVEEDEEIPTAEPKRCTTRELEESFARGSGPQYCQIDPTYCVAPSPGTVNGVPGAYTGDLAKQTALIPCPEGSALPHSSQYSFISSCFFLTHRALHLGVQVVQQKLHKLSQELGRLQHQYQDISAQGSPAADMMHKHMEARMSELLSFKAAVFEPNMSEALLQFLAVTAEWLVQIAVMSPEQRIPPSAIQEVKLPLLEDDAVHQYLQCIPEFLVETLTETVSAVRRYNSTFLDSSGGAQVLPHLMSFIIVFMGSPNRMNNPHLRAHLAECLETLLPESGSSGGLLVGFREQLFTSHPASSHLVTALIHVFVSIEMTGQSVAFEEKFNYRRPMYEVIKYLWESPKHKKNFSVLANEALASMESAKPPLFLRFVNLLINDAIFLLDEGLSYMSQLRESQIERDNGAWTSLPAQQRAEREQSFQQTSLLARFHNMLGSSTIQAIIRLTREIPQMFTHSTLVDRVAAMLNYFLSTLVGRKQRNLKVRDMEKYEFRPAETVSDICTIYTHLYSDPAFCLAVSSDGRSYTPQLFSQAQAVLSRISRGVLAEEIEAVAAKVEEARKSHEEEEDLAADAPEEFLDPIMSHLMTDPVILPSSKLTCDRQTIARHLLSDQSDPFNRQPLTMEEVIPNTELQKKIDQWLEEKRTRRRKELEKKD
;
A
#
# COMPACT_ATOMS: atom_id res chain seq x y z
N MET A 1 71.32 38.49 9.08
CA MET A 1 70.37 39.54 9.49
C MET A 1 70.36 40.55 8.35
N VAL A 2 69.42 40.55 7.41
CA VAL A 2 67.98 40.23 7.48
C VAL A 2 67.60 39.60 6.13
N GLU A 3 66.83 38.51 6.14
CA GLU A 3 66.28 37.87 4.94
C GLU A 3 65.08 38.67 4.41
N GLU A 4 64.94 38.71 3.08
CA GLU A 4 63.83 39.31 2.36
C GLU A 4 62.59 38.39 2.45
N ASP A 5 61.49 38.89 3.01
CA ASP A 5 60.18 38.23 3.01
C ASP A 5 59.50 38.45 1.64
N GLU A 6 59.35 37.37 0.85
CA GLU A 6 58.43 37.32 -0.30
C GLU A 6 56.98 37.27 0.20
N GLU A 7 56.18 38.29 -0.13
CA GLU A 7 54.73 38.29 0.06
C GLU A 7 54.06 37.24 -0.85
N ILE A 8 53.55 36.17 -0.23
CA ILE A 8 52.62 35.22 -0.86
C ILE A 8 51.27 35.93 -1.06
N PRO A 9 50.70 36.00 -2.28
CA PRO A 9 49.40 36.60 -2.48
C PRO A 9 48.31 35.71 -1.86
N THR A 10 47.69 36.18 -0.78
CA THR A 10 46.47 35.59 -0.22
C THR A 10 45.31 35.80 -1.19
N ALA A 11 45.09 34.85 -2.08
CA ALA A 11 43.85 34.76 -2.85
C ALA A 11 42.69 34.49 -1.87
N GLU A 12 41.80 35.47 -1.70
CA GLU A 12 40.53 35.25 -1.02
C GLU A 12 39.79 34.08 -1.68
N PRO A 13 39.31 33.08 -0.93
CA PRO A 13 38.50 32.02 -1.51
C PRO A 13 37.20 32.64 -2.02
N LYS A 14 37.02 32.68 -3.35
CA LYS A 14 35.73 33.00 -3.95
C LYS A 14 34.69 32.06 -3.35
N ARG A 15 33.77 32.61 -2.56
CA ARG A 15 32.61 31.87 -2.04
C ARG A 15 31.74 31.47 -3.22
N CYS A 16 31.89 30.23 -3.69
CA CYS A 16 30.92 29.60 -4.56
C CYS A 16 29.61 29.47 -3.77
N THR A 17 28.65 30.34 -4.06
CA THR A 17 27.32 30.30 -3.46
C THR A 17 26.48 29.28 -4.22
N THR A 18 25.49 28.67 -3.57
CA THR A 18 24.51 27.75 -4.18
C THR A 18 23.93 28.30 -5.49
N ARG A 19 23.86 29.63 -5.60
CA ARG A 19 23.43 30.39 -6.78
C ARG A 19 24.34 30.24 -8.02
N GLU A 20 25.65 30.05 -7.86
CA GLU A 20 26.56 29.81 -9.00
C GLU A 20 26.41 28.39 -9.55
N LEU A 21 26.03 27.42 -8.71
CA LEU A 21 25.65 26.08 -9.15
C LEU A 21 24.33 26.12 -9.92
N GLU A 22 23.32 26.83 -9.41
CA GLU A 22 22.03 27.08 -10.10
C GLU A 22 22.22 27.69 -11.49
N GLU A 23 23.07 28.72 -11.61
CA GLU A 23 23.38 29.36 -12.88
C GLU A 23 24.19 28.46 -13.83
N SER A 24 25.03 27.57 -13.29
CA SER A 24 25.78 26.61 -14.11
C SER A 24 24.84 25.60 -14.75
N PHE A 25 23.97 24.94 -13.98
CA PHE A 25 23.04 23.92 -14.47
C PHE A 25 22.06 24.44 -15.54
N ALA A 26 21.81 25.75 -15.59
CA ALA A 26 20.92 26.40 -16.56
C ALA A 26 21.54 26.76 -17.92
N ARG A 27 22.88 26.76 -18.09
CA ARG A 27 23.56 27.42 -19.25
C ARG A 27 24.23 26.49 -20.29
N GLY A 28 24.09 25.17 -20.20
CA GLY A 28 24.73 24.21 -21.14
C GLY A 28 23.84 23.78 -22.30
N SER A 29 24.40 23.60 -23.50
CA SER A 29 23.74 23.07 -24.72
C SER A 29 23.41 21.56 -24.67
N GLY A 30 23.27 21.02 -23.46
CA GLY A 30 22.87 19.68 -23.07
C GLY A 30 22.68 19.65 -21.55
N PRO A 31 22.00 18.67 -20.98
CA PRO A 31 21.75 18.65 -19.54
C PRO A 31 23.06 18.41 -18.80
N GLN A 32 23.56 19.40 -18.06
CA GLN A 32 24.86 19.31 -17.40
C GLN A 32 24.92 18.22 -16.33
N TYR A 33 23.78 17.73 -15.83
CA TYR A 33 23.71 16.59 -14.92
C TYR A 33 24.19 15.27 -15.53
N CYS A 34 24.27 15.15 -16.87
CA CYS A 34 24.93 14.03 -17.55
C CYS A 34 26.44 13.91 -17.22
N GLN A 35 27.04 14.97 -16.65
CA GLN A 35 28.43 14.98 -16.20
C GLN A 35 28.61 14.52 -14.75
N ILE A 36 27.51 14.27 -14.03
CA ILE A 36 27.54 13.77 -12.66
C ILE A 36 27.87 12.29 -12.69
N ASP A 37 28.97 11.94 -12.06
CA ASP A 37 29.47 10.57 -11.98
C ASP A 37 28.81 9.83 -10.81
N PRO A 38 28.02 8.77 -11.07
CA PRO A 38 27.33 8.02 -10.02
C PRO A 38 28.25 7.24 -9.09
N THR A 39 29.53 7.06 -9.44
CA THR A 39 30.47 6.31 -8.59
C THR A 39 31.14 7.18 -7.51
N TYR A 40 30.82 8.47 -7.44
CA TYR A 40 31.46 9.42 -6.53
C TYR A 40 31.48 8.98 -5.07
N CYS A 41 30.35 8.49 -4.56
CA CYS A 41 30.18 8.15 -3.14
C CYS A 41 31.01 6.96 -2.68
N VAL A 42 31.44 6.08 -3.60
CA VAL A 42 32.24 4.89 -3.27
C VAL A 42 33.74 5.14 -3.37
N ALA A 43 34.15 6.30 -3.89
CA ALA A 43 35.55 6.62 -4.06
C ALA A 43 36.25 6.97 -2.73
N PRO A 44 37.49 6.50 -2.53
CA PRO A 44 38.29 6.87 -1.37
C PRO A 44 38.67 8.35 -1.41
N SER A 45 38.65 9.00 -0.24
CA SER A 45 38.97 10.43 -0.12
C SER A 45 40.43 10.73 -0.51
N PRO A 46 40.73 11.89 -1.15
CA PRO A 46 42.07 12.30 -1.57
C PRO A 46 43.15 12.18 -0.48
N GLY A 47 42.80 12.28 0.79
CA GLY A 47 43.74 12.17 1.92
C GLY A 47 44.13 10.74 2.33
N THR A 48 43.66 9.72 1.63
CA THR A 48 43.93 8.30 1.94
C THR A 48 44.95 7.69 0.98
N VAL A 49 45.53 6.52 1.34
CA VAL A 49 46.60 5.85 0.56
C VAL A 49 46.20 5.57 -0.90
N ASN A 50 44.90 5.43 -1.19
CA ASN A 50 44.35 5.24 -2.54
C ASN A 50 43.40 6.38 -2.95
N GLY A 51 43.56 7.57 -2.37
CA GLY A 51 42.63 8.68 -2.53
C GLY A 51 42.44 9.13 -3.98
N VAL A 52 41.19 9.40 -4.36
CA VAL A 52 40.83 9.86 -5.71
C VAL A 52 40.66 11.39 -5.70
N PRO A 53 41.38 12.14 -6.57
CA PRO A 53 41.19 13.58 -6.72
C PRO A 53 39.72 13.95 -6.98
N GLY A 54 39.22 14.94 -6.23
CA GLY A 54 37.82 15.40 -6.33
C GLY A 54 36.83 14.67 -5.42
N ALA A 55 37.17 13.52 -4.83
CA ALA A 55 36.27 12.73 -3.96
C ALA A 55 36.28 13.21 -2.49
N TYR A 56 35.74 14.39 -2.20
CA TYR A 56 35.93 15.04 -0.89
C TYR A 56 35.17 14.41 0.30
N THR A 57 34.24 13.49 0.05
CA THR A 57 33.24 13.04 1.04
C THR A 57 33.48 11.60 1.51
N GLY A 58 34.72 11.20 1.78
CA GLY A 58 35.12 9.79 1.96
C GLY A 58 34.39 8.93 3.01
N ASP A 59 33.37 9.45 3.71
CA ASP A 59 32.46 8.72 4.58
C ASP A 59 31.17 8.23 3.88
N LEU A 60 30.84 8.73 2.68
CA LEU A 60 29.58 8.37 1.99
C LEU A 60 29.50 6.90 1.57
N ALA A 61 30.63 6.22 1.38
CA ALA A 61 30.69 4.79 1.09
C ALA A 61 30.10 3.92 2.21
N LYS A 62 29.93 4.47 3.42
CA LYS A 62 29.31 3.78 4.57
C LYS A 62 27.78 3.87 4.58
N GLN A 63 27.20 4.74 3.77
CA GLN A 63 25.75 4.89 3.68
C GLN A 63 25.16 3.69 2.93
N THR A 64 23.96 3.26 3.32
CA THR A 64 23.21 2.23 2.58
C THR A 64 22.96 2.73 1.16
N ALA A 65 23.23 1.90 0.16
CA ALA A 65 22.98 2.23 -1.24
C ALA A 65 21.60 1.76 -1.71
N LEU A 66 21.07 2.36 -2.78
CA LEU A 66 19.75 2.02 -3.35
C LEU A 66 19.62 0.52 -3.65
N ILE A 67 20.72 -0.12 -4.07
CA ILE A 67 20.80 -1.56 -4.23
C ILE A 67 21.99 -2.08 -3.42
N PRO A 68 21.80 -3.11 -2.58
CA PRO A 68 22.90 -3.69 -1.82
C PRO A 68 23.95 -4.28 -2.77
N CYS A 69 25.22 -4.05 -2.43
CA CYS A 69 26.36 -4.65 -3.09
C CYS A 69 26.70 -5.99 -2.39
N PRO A 70 26.88 -7.10 -3.12
CA PRO A 70 27.33 -8.37 -2.53
C PRO A 70 28.65 -8.21 -1.74
N GLU A 71 28.79 -8.96 -0.64
CA GLU A 71 30.02 -8.92 0.15
C GLU A 71 31.24 -9.32 -0.70
N GLY A 72 32.25 -8.44 -0.73
CA GLY A 72 33.51 -8.69 -1.44
C GLY A 72 33.55 -8.24 -2.91
N SER A 73 32.45 -7.71 -3.49
CA SER A 73 32.53 -7.09 -4.83
C SER A 73 33.10 -5.68 -4.78
N ALA A 74 34.10 -5.41 -5.61
CA ALA A 74 34.65 -4.07 -5.80
C ALA A 74 33.71 -3.24 -6.68
N LEU A 75 33.17 -2.16 -6.13
CA LEU A 75 32.38 -1.21 -6.91
C LEU A 75 33.29 -0.36 -7.80
N PRO A 76 32.85 -0.02 -9.03
CA PRO A 76 33.62 0.83 -9.90
C PRO A 76 33.77 2.22 -9.30
N HIS A 77 34.91 2.87 -9.52
CA HIS A 77 35.08 4.30 -9.27
C HIS A 77 35.97 4.92 -10.35
N SER A 78 35.72 6.17 -10.68
CA SER A 78 36.57 6.94 -11.58
C SER A 78 37.94 7.26 -10.96
N SER A 79 38.93 7.57 -11.81
CA SER A 79 40.28 7.97 -11.38
C SER A 79 40.37 9.43 -10.95
N GLN A 80 39.38 10.24 -11.32
CA GLN A 80 39.23 11.64 -10.93
C GLN A 80 37.76 12.04 -11.07
N TYR A 81 37.29 12.96 -10.22
CA TYR A 81 35.93 13.50 -10.31
C TYR A 81 35.91 14.96 -10.72
N SER A 82 34.88 15.33 -11.48
CA SER A 82 34.61 16.71 -11.87
C SER A 82 34.14 17.52 -10.67
N PHE A 83 34.36 18.84 -10.73
CA PHE A 83 33.80 19.77 -9.75
C PHE A 83 32.27 19.67 -9.63
N ILE A 84 31.59 19.41 -10.76
CA ILE A 84 30.12 19.24 -10.82
C ILE A 84 29.68 18.04 -9.98
N SER A 85 30.33 16.88 -10.13
CA SER A 85 30.04 15.69 -9.31
C SER A 85 30.25 15.98 -7.82
N SER A 86 31.39 16.59 -7.47
CA SER A 86 31.69 16.95 -6.09
C SER A 86 30.63 17.87 -5.49
N CYS A 87 30.25 18.92 -6.19
CA CYS A 87 29.22 19.87 -5.75
C CYS A 87 27.85 19.21 -5.63
N PHE A 88 27.45 18.36 -6.56
CA PHE A 88 26.16 17.67 -6.51
C PHE A 88 25.98 16.86 -5.22
N PHE A 89 26.96 16.00 -4.91
CA PHE A 89 26.89 15.16 -3.71
C PHE A 89 27.12 15.94 -2.41
N LEU A 90 27.97 16.97 -2.42
CA LEU A 90 28.14 17.86 -1.26
C LEU A 90 26.86 18.67 -0.97
N THR A 91 26.14 19.11 -1.99
CA THR A 91 24.83 19.78 -1.84
C THR A 91 23.83 18.83 -1.21
N HIS A 92 23.68 17.60 -1.72
CA HIS A 92 22.85 16.57 -1.10
C HIS A 92 23.22 16.32 0.36
N ARG A 93 24.51 16.24 0.67
CA ARG A 93 24.98 16.08 2.05
C ARG A 93 24.61 17.27 2.94
N ALA A 94 24.72 18.49 2.42
CA ALA A 94 24.30 19.69 3.14
C ALA A 94 22.78 19.74 3.37
N LEU A 95 21.97 19.31 2.40
CA LEU A 95 20.52 19.22 2.54
C LEU A 95 20.11 18.19 3.59
N HIS A 96 20.72 17.01 3.56
CA HIS A 96 20.47 15.94 4.53
C HIS A 96 20.86 16.33 5.96
N LEU A 97 22.00 17.02 6.16
CA LEU A 97 22.45 17.44 7.48
C LEU A 97 21.79 18.74 7.98
N GLY A 98 21.26 19.56 7.07
CA GLY A 98 20.69 20.87 7.35
C GLY A 98 19.17 20.90 7.21
N VAL A 99 18.69 20.97 5.97
CA VAL A 99 17.27 21.16 5.64
C VAL A 99 16.40 20.05 6.23
N GLN A 100 16.79 18.80 6.03
CA GLN A 100 16.04 17.63 6.52
C GLN A 100 15.91 17.64 8.05
N VAL A 101 16.99 17.97 8.77
CA VAL A 101 16.97 18.09 10.24
C VAL A 101 16.00 19.19 10.70
N VAL A 102 15.95 20.32 9.99
CA VAL A 102 15.01 21.41 10.33
C VAL A 102 13.56 20.98 10.03
N GLN A 103 13.30 20.31 8.90
CA GLN A 103 11.98 19.78 8.56
C GLN A 103 11.48 18.77 9.60
N GLN A 104 12.34 17.87 10.07
CA GLN A 104 12.01 16.90 11.13
C GLN A 104 11.70 17.59 12.47
N LYS A 105 12.48 18.62 12.85
CA LYS A 105 12.19 19.44 14.04
C LYS A 105 10.85 20.17 13.92
N LEU A 106 10.59 20.76 12.75
CA LEU A 106 9.33 21.43 12.44
C LEU A 106 8.14 20.47 12.57
N HIS A 107 8.29 19.23 12.10
CA HIS A 107 7.25 18.21 12.24
C HIS A 107 6.99 17.84 13.70
N LYS A 108 8.03 17.60 14.50
CA LYS A 108 7.91 17.30 15.93
C LYS A 108 7.24 18.43 16.70
N LEU A 109 7.64 19.68 16.43
CA LEU A 109 7.01 20.87 17.04
C LEU A 109 5.53 21.00 16.68
N SER A 110 5.16 20.69 15.44
CA SER A 110 3.74 20.70 15.02
C SER A 110 2.91 19.67 15.79
N GLN A 111 3.46 18.48 16.06
CA GLN A 111 2.79 17.45 16.86
C GLN A 111 2.70 17.84 18.34
N GLU A 112 3.78 18.40 18.89
CA GLU A 112 3.82 18.90 20.28
C GLU A 112 2.77 20.00 20.49
N LEU A 113 2.68 20.97 19.59
CA LEU A 113 1.67 22.03 19.65
C LEU A 113 0.24 21.50 19.63
N GLY A 114 -0.06 20.48 18.82
CA GLY A 114 -1.38 19.84 18.83
C GLY A 114 -1.72 19.22 20.19
N ARG A 115 -0.74 18.59 20.86
CA ARG A 115 -0.91 18.03 22.20
C ARG A 115 -1.09 19.13 23.26
N LEU A 116 -0.25 20.16 23.22
CA LEU A 116 -0.33 21.30 24.14
C LEU A 116 -1.66 22.04 23.99
N GLN A 117 -2.18 22.18 22.78
CA GLN A 117 -3.47 22.81 22.52
C GLN A 117 -4.63 22.05 23.19
N HIS A 118 -4.64 20.72 23.11
CA HIS A 118 -5.64 19.89 23.81
C HIS A 118 -5.50 20.01 25.33
N GLN A 119 -4.28 19.92 25.88
CA GLN A 119 -4.06 20.08 27.32
C GLN A 119 -4.48 21.46 27.82
N TYR A 120 -4.20 22.52 27.05
CA TYR A 120 -4.60 23.88 27.38
C TYR A 120 -6.13 24.01 27.46
N GLN A 121 -6.86 23.42 26.51
CA GLN A 121 -8.33 23.42 26.51
C GLN A 121 -8.89 22.77 27.78
N ASP A 122 -8.32 21.64 28.22
CA ASP A 122 -8.74 20.94 29.43
C ASP A 122 -8.45 21.74 30.71
N ILE A 123 -7.25 22.32 30.82
CA ILE A 123 -6.82 23.11 31.99
C ILE A 123 -7.61 24.43 32.06
N SER A 124 -7.87 25.06 30.91
CA SER A 124 -8.66 26.29 30.80
C SER A 124 -10.10 26.04 31.21
N ALA A 125 -10.71 24.93 30.78
CA ALA A 125 -12.07 24.54 31.18
C ALA A 125 -12.21 24.32 32.71
N GLN A 126 -11.11 23.97 33.39
CA GLN A 126 -11.07 23.80 34.85
C GLN A 126 -10.78 25.10 35.61
N GLY A 127 -10.54 26.22 34.93
CA GLY A 127 -10.28 27.53 35.57
C GLY A 127 -8.96 27.60 36.34
N SER A 128 -7.97 26.78 35.99
CA SER A 128 -6.68 26.70 36.69
C SER A 128 -5.73 27.84 36.30
N PRO A 129 -5.02 28.48 37.26
CA PRO A 129 -3.99 29.48 36.96
C PRO A 129 -2.77 28.91 36.20
N ALA A 130 -2.66 27.59 36.08
CA ALA A 130 -1.67 26.94 35.21
C ALA A 130 -1.97 27.15 33.71
N ALA A 131 -3.20 27.56 33.35
CA ALA A 131 -3.59 27.83 31.97
C ALA A 131 -2.72 28.95 31.35
N ASP A 132 -2.46 30.03 32.09
CA ASP A 132 -1.64 31.15 31.60
C ASP A 132 -0.18 30.75 31.36
N MET A 133 0.37 29.87 32.19
CA MET A 133 1.73 29.33 31.99
C MET A 133 1.78 28.44 30.75
N MET A 134 0.76 27.58 30.56
CA MET A 134 0.64 26.72 29.38
C MET A 134 0.46 27.54 28.10
N HIS A 135 -0.32 28.61 28.14
CA HIS A 135 -0.51 29.53 27.02
C HIS A 135 0.83 30.15 26.58
N LYS A 136 1.60 30.71 27.53
CA LYS A 136 2.92 31.27 27.24
C LYS A 136 3.90 30.23 26.68
N HIS A 137 3.85 29.00 27.18
CA HIS A 137 4.65 27.90 26.63
C HIS A 137 4.25 27.58 25.19
N MET A 138 2.95 27.51 24.91
CA MET A 138 2.40 27.30 23.57
C MET A 138 2.80 28.44 22.61
N GLU A 139 2.74 29.71 23.03
CA GLU A 139 3.18 30.86 22.24
C GLU A 139 4.67 30.79 21.88
N ALA A 140 5.53 30.40 22.83
CA ALA A 140 6.95 30.21 22.57
C ALA A 140 7.19 29.11 21.52
N ARG A 141 6.53 27.96 21.66
CA ARG A 141 6.60 26.85 20.68
C ARG A 141 6.04 27.23 19.31
N MET A 142 4.95 28.00 19.28
CA MET A 142 4.38 28.52 18.03
C MET A 142 5.36 29.47 17.33
N SER A 143 6.05 30.32 18.09
CA SER A 143 7.07 31.22 17.55
C SER A 143 8.25 30.45 16.94
N GLU A 144 8.72 29.38 17.60
CA GLU A 144 9.73 28.47 17.05
C GLU A 144 9.26 27.80 15.75
N LEU A 145 8.01 27.28 15.74
CA LEU A 145 7.40 26.64 14.57
C LEU A 145 7.35 27.61 13.37
N LEU A 146 6.83 28.82 13.57
CA LEU A 146 6.71 29.82 12.52
C LEU A 146 8.08 30.28 12.02
N SER A 147 9.07 30.38 12.90
CA SER A 147 10.44 30.76 12.54
C SER A 147 11.10 29.70 11.65
N PHE A 148 11.00 28.42 12.02
CA PHE A 148 11.50 27.32 11.18
C PHE A 148 10.75 27.22 9.85
N LYS A 149 9.42 27.39 9.87
CA LYS A 149 8.61 27.39 8.66
C LYS A 149 9.06 28.51 7.71
N ALA A 150 9.23 29.73 8.21
CA ALA A 150 9.66 30.87 7.41
C ALA A 150 11.08 30.68 6.82
N ALA A 151 12.00 30.08 7.59
CA ALA A 151 13.37 29.86 7.13
C ALA A 151 13.48 28.78 6.05
N VAL A 152 12.74 27.66 6.20
CA VAL A 152 12.81 26.54 5.24
C VAL A 152 11.99 26.78 3.98
N PHE A 153 10.83 27.42 4.12
CA PHE A 153 9.90 27.64 3.02
C PHE A 153 9.94 29.07 2.48
N GLU A 154 11.10 29.71 2.56
CA GLU A 154 11.34 30.95 1.81
C GLU A 154 11.16 30.64 0.31
N PRO A 155 10.42 31.46 -0.47
CA PRO A 155 10.04 31.12 -1.84
C PRO A 155 11.21 30.77 -2.77
N ASN A 156 12.30 31.54 -2.75
CA ASN A 156 13.43 31.31 -3.64
C ASN A 156 14.20 30.05 -3.25
N MET A 157 14.42 29.85 -1.94
CA MET A 157 15.03 28.63 -1.41
C MET A 157 14.20 27.38 -1.76
N SER A 158 12.87 27.46 -1.63
CA SER A 158 11.96 26.37 -1.96
C SER A 158 11.98 26.02 -3.44
N GLU A 159 12.04 27.04 -4.30
CA GLU A 159 12.14 26.88 -5.75
C GLU A 159 13.45 26.22 -6.14
N ALA A 160 14.58 26.77 -5.69
CA ALA A 160 15.90 26.22 -5.95
C ALA A 160 16.04 24.77 -5.45
N LEU A 161 15.54 24.50 -4.24
CA LEU A 161 15.55 23.15 -3.65
C LEU A 161 14.76 22.16 -4.50
N LEU A 162 13.53 22.50 -4.89
CA LEU A 162 12.70 21.61 -5.69
C LEU A 162 13.23 21.43 -7.11
N GLN A 163 13.79 22.46 -7.73
CA GLN A 163 14.47 22.34 -9.03
C GLN A 163 15.69 21.42 -8.94
N PHE A 164 16.50 21.56 -7.89
CA PHE A 164 17.65 20.67 -7.65
C PHE A 164 17.21 19.21 -7.43
N LEU A 165 16.13 18.99 -6.69
CA LEU A 165 15.55 17.66 -6.49
C LEU A 165 14.90 17.11 -7.77
N ALA A 166 14.34 17.96 -8.64
CA ALA A 166 13.85 17.56 -9.96
C ALA A 166 14.98 17.05 -10.86
N VAL A 167 16.11 17.77 -10.88
CA VAL A 167 17.34 17.35 -11.57
C VAL A 167 17.87 16.04 -10.99
N THR A 168 17.81 15.87 -9.66
CA THR A 168 18.18 14.61 -9.00
C THR A 168 17.26 13.46 -9.43
N ALA A 169 15.95 13.69 -9.46
CA ALA A 169 14.95 12.71 -9.90
C ALA A 169 15.20 12.29 -11.35
N GLU A 170 15.45 13.24 -12.25
CA GLU A 170 15.76 12.97 -13.65
C GLU A 170 17.08 12.21 -13.79
N TRP A 171 18.14 12.63 -13.10
CA TRP A 171 19.43 11.95 -13.10
C TRP A 171 19.33 10.50 -12.62
N LEU A 172 18.58 10.23 -11.54
CA LEU A 172 18.30 8.87 -11.05
C LEU A 172 17.53 8.05 -12.09
N VAL A 173 16.50 8.63 -12.73
CA VAL A 173 15.75 7.97 -13.81
C VAL A 173 16.68 7.61 -14.97
N GLN A 174 17.55 8.54 -15.39
CA GLN A 174 18.49 8.30 -16.48
C GLN A 174 19.44 7.15 -16.18
N ILE A 175 19.90 7.01 -14.93
CA ILE A 175 20.74 5.87 -14.50
C ILE A 175 19.94 4.57 -14.51
N ALA A 176 18.70 4.61 -14.03
CA ALA A 176 17.85 3.45 -13.89
C ALA A 176 17.36 2.85 -15.23
N VAL A 177 17.35 3.64 -16.31
CA VAL A 177 16.99 3.18 -17.66
C VAL A 177 18.20 2.79 -18.52
N MET A 178 19.42 2.95 -18.00
CA MET A 178 20.63 2.51 -18.70
C MET A 178 20.63 0.99 -18.90
N SER A 179 21.16 0.54 -20.04
CA SER A 179 21.43 -0.89 -20.26
C SER A 179 22.49 -1.37 -19.26
N PRO A 180 22.37 -2.56 -18.66
CA PRO A 180 23.33 -3.11 -17.69
C PRO A 180 24.78 -3.17 -18.18
N GLU A 181 24.97 -3.31 -19.49
CA GLU A 181 26.29 -3.39 -20.14
C GLU A 181 26.97 -2.02 -20.26
N GLN A 182 26.22 -0.92 -20.10
CA GLN A 182 26.73 0.42 -20.29
C GLN A 182 27.64 0.82 -19.12
N ARG A 183 28.94 0.97 -19.39
CA ARG A 183 29.95 1.33 -18.37
C ARG A 183 30.28 2.81 -18.30
N ILE A 184 29.57 3.64 -19.06
CA ILE A 184 29.78 5.08 -19.16
C ILE A 184 28.47 5.79 -18.83
N PRO A 185 28.46 6.81 -17.95
CA PRO A 185 27.26 7.60 -17.66
C PRO A 185 26.61 8.15 -18.93
N PRO A 186 25.28 8.33 -18.96
CA PRO A 186 24.56 8.74 -20.14
C PRO A 186 24.98 10.16 -20.54
N SER A 187 25.43 10.33 -21.78
CA SER A 187 25.82 11.63 -22.33
C SER A 187 24.65 12.45 -22.89
N ALA A 188 23.45 11.84 -22.95
CA ALA A 188 22.22 12.46 -23.43
C ALA A 188 21.01 11.86 -22.71
N ILE A 189 19.90 12.62 -22.65
CA ILE A 189 18.63 12.17 -22.07
C ILE A 189 18.07 11.04 -22.94
N GLN A 190 17.79 9.91 -22.30
CA GLN A 190 17.02 8.82 -22.86
C GLN A 190 15.54 8.99 -22.49
N GLU A 191 14.67 8.81 -23.48
CA GLU A 191 13.23 8.75 -23.26
C GLU A 191 12.88 7.49 -22.46
N VAL A 192 12.04 7.64 -21.43
CA VAL A 192 11.53 6.51 -20.65
C VAL A 192 10.54 5.71 -21.51
N LYS A 193 11.05 4.68 -22.19
CA LYS A 193 10.23 3.78 -22.99
C LYS A 193 9.65 2.66 -22.14
N LEU A 194 8.37 2.36 -22.36
CA LEU A 194 7.67 1.24 -21.74
C LEU A 194 7.57 0.04 -22.70
N PRO A 195 7.63 -1.22 -22.23
CA PRO A 195 7.92 -1.60 -20.85
C PRO A 195 9.33 -1.16 -20.45
N LEU A 196 9.51 -0.78 -19.18
CA LEU A 196 10.86 -0.59 -18.64
C LEU A 196 11.61 -1.90 -18.84
N LEU A 197 12.93 -1.86 -19.06
CA LEU A 197 13.74 -3.08 -19.19
C LEU A 197 13.46 -3.97 -17.96
N GLU A 198 12.69 -5.04 -18.19
CA GLU A 198 12.38 -6.08 -17.22
C GLU A 198 13.35 -7.22 -17.49
N ASP A 199 14.49 -7.15 -16.82
CA ASP A 199 15.40 -8.27 -16.63
C ASP A 199 16.00 -8.10 -15.22
N ASP A 200 16.36 -9.20 -14.57
CA ASP A 200 16.99 -9.25 -13.24
C ASP A 200 18.34 -8.50 -13.15
N ALA A 201 18.72 -7.77 -14.19
CA ALA A 201 19.97 -7.06 -14.32
C ALA A 201 19.91 -5.68 -13.63
N VAL A 202 20.45 -5.63 -12.42
CA VAL A 202 20.73 -4.39 -11.69
C VAL A 202 21.88 -3.64 -12.37
N HIS A 203 21.68 -2.37 -12.70
CA HIS A 203 22.78 -1.51 -13.13
C HIS A 203 23.72 -1.21 -11.94
N GLN A 204 25.01 -1.55 -12.07
CA GLN A 204 26.01 -1.42 -10.99
C GLN A 204 26.07 -0.01 -10.36
N TYR A 205 25.75 1.05 -11.10
CA TYR A 205 25.74 2.41 -10.58
C TYR A 205 24.70 2.62 -9.48
N LEU A 206 23.58 1.90 -9.47
CA LEU A 206 22.60 1.98 -8.40
C LEU A 206 23.16 1.45 -7.06
N GLN A 207 24.19 0.61 -7.10
CA GLN A 207 24.91 0.15 -5.91
C GLN A 207 25.90 1.21 -5.37
N CYS A 208 26.20 2.24 -6.15
CA CYS A 208 27.08 3.34 -5.74
C CYS A 208 26.32 4.54 -5.16
N ILE A 209 24.99 4.56 -5.29
CA ILE A 209 24.15 5.71 -4.94
C ILE A 209 23.53 5.50 -3.56
N PRO A 210 23.82 6.36 -2.58
CA PRO A 210 23.22 6.26 -1.25
C PRO A 210 21.71 6.50 -1.22
N GLU A 211 21.00 5.78 -0.33
CA GLU A 211 19.55 5.92 -0.10
C GLU A 211 19.16 7.33 0.36
N PHE A 212 20.04 8.00 1.11
CA PHE A 212 19.73 9.32 1.69
C PHE A 212 19.38 10.39 0.64
N LEU A 213 19.84 10.25 -0.61
CA LEU A 213 19.47 11.17 -1.70
C LEU A 213 17.95 11.12 -1.95
N VAL A 214 17.38 9.91 -1.89
CA VAL A 214 15.93 9.69 -2.07
C VAL A 214 15.17 10.02 -0.79
N GLU A 215 15.75 9.78 0.39
CA GLU A 215 15.16 10.23 1.67
C GLU A 215 14.99 11.75 1.68
N THR A 216 16.05 12.50 1.35
CA THR A 216 15.99 13.97 1.27
C THR A 216 14.95 14.44 0.24
N LEU A 217 14.85 13.76 -0.91
CA LEU A 217 13.86 14.06 -1.94
C LEU A 217 12.42 13.86 -1.42
N THR A 218 12.14 12.67 -0.88
CA THR A 218 10.80 12.30 -0.40
C THR A 218 10.36 13.13 0.80
N GLU A 219 11.25 13.34 1.78
CA GLU A 219 10.96 14.19 2.94
C GLU A 219 10.67 15.64 2.53
N THR A 220 11.41 16.18 1.56
CA THR A 220 11.18 17.55 1.07
C THR A 220 9.84 17.67 0.36
N VAL A 221 9.49 16.73 -0.53
CA VAL A 221 8.19 16.74 -1.23
C VAL A 221 7.04 16.67 -0.22
N SER A 222 7.13 15.79 0.77
CA SER A 222 6.14 15.68 1.85
C SER A 222 6.06 16.94 2.70
N ALA A 223 7.20 17.58 3.00
CA ALA A 223 7.26 18.82 3.76
C ALA A 223 6.63 19.99 2.99
N VAL A 224 6.87 20.10 1.68
CA VAL A 224 6.24 21.11 0.81
C VAL A 224 4.73 20.92 0.80
N ARG A 225 4.21 19.70 0.60
CA ARG A 225 2.77 19.44 0.68
C ARG A 225 2.17 19.87 2.02
N ARG A 226 2.85 19.57 3.13
CA ARG A 226 2.34 19.81 4.47
C ARG A 226 2.33 21.28 4.86
N TYR A 227 3.33 22.06 4.44
CA TYR A 227 3.56 23.41 4.95
C TYR A 227 3.36 24.51 3.90
N ASN A 228 3.42 24.18 2.61
CA ASN A 228 3.31 25.12 1.47
C ASN A 228 2.74 24.43 0.21
N SER A 229 1.53 23.86 0.29
CA SER A 229 0.93 23.06 -0.79
C SER A 229 0.77 23.83 -2.11
N THR A 230 0.50 25.14 -2.03
CA THR A 230 0.34 26.03 -3.19
C THR A 230 1.62 26.19 -4.01
N PHE A 231 2.79 25.87 -3.44
CA PHE A 231 4.05 25.99 -4.14
C PHE A 231 4.16 25.03 -5.34
N LEU A 232 3.64 23.80 -5.21
CA LEU A 232 3.62 22.83 -6.31
C LEU A 232 2.71 23.27 -7.47
N ASP A 233 1.74 24.15 -7.17
CA ASP A 233 0.85 24.74 -8.17
C ASP A 233 1.44 26.01 -8.81
N SER A 234 2.60 26.49 -8.35
CA SER A 234 3.29 27.62 -9.00
C SER A 234 3.86 27.21 -10.37
N SER A 235 4.22 28.19 -11.20
CA SER A 235 4.89 27.94 -12.49
C SER A 235 6.24 27.22 -12.35
N GLY A 236 6.95 27.45 -11.24
CA GLY A 236 8.18 26.74 -10.91
C GLY A 236 7.88 25.31 -10.46
N GLY A 237 6.86 25.13 -9.62
CA GLY A 237 6.38 23.82 -9.18
C GLY A 237 5.93 22.92 -10.32
N ALA A 238 5.15 23.46 -11.27
CA ALA A 238 4.63 22.73 -12.42
C ALA A 238 5.74 22.11 -13.30
N GLN A 239 6.92 22.73 -13.38
CA GLN A 239 8.07 22.19 -14.12
C GLN A 239 8.72 20.99 -13.43
N VAL A 240 8.60 20.89 -12.10
CA VAL A 240 9.19 19.82 -11.29
C VAL A 240 8.36 18.53 -11.36
N LEU A 241 7.04 18.64 -11.46
CA LEU A 241 6.11 17.51 -11.34
C LEU A 241 6.35 16.37 -12.35
N PRO A 242 6.65 16.61 -13.65
CA PRO A 242 6.91 15.52 -14.60
C PRO A 242 8.16 14.69 -14.23
N HIS A 243 9.21 15.33 -13.71
CA HIS A 243 10.44 14.64 -13.27
C HIS A 243 10.17 13.76 -12.04
N LEU A 244 9.39 14.28 -11.08
CA LEU A 244 8.95 13.50 -9.91
C LEU A 244 8.06 12.31 -10.34
N MET A 245 7.14 12.52 -11.27
CA MET A 245 6.28 11.46 -11.80
C MET A 245 7.07 10.34 -12.47
N SER A 246 8.05 10.69 -13.32
CA SER A 246 8.96 9.71 -13.95
C SER A 246 9.75 8.93 -12.90
N PHE A 247 10.30 9.62 -11.90
CA PHE A 247 11.04 9.00 -10.81
C PHE A 247 10.19 8.02 -9.99
N ILE A 248 8.98 8.42 -9.61
CA ILE A 248 8.03 7.56 -8.91
C ILE A 248 7.72 6.31 -9.74
N ILE A 249 7.35 6.46 -11.02
CA ILE A 249 6.97 5.32 -11.88
C ILE A 249 8.13 4.33 -12.04
N VAL A 250 9.37 4.84 -12.21
CA VAL A 250 10.55 4.00 -12.44
C VAL A 250 10.97 3.25 -11.18
N PHE A 251 10.97 3.89 -10.01
CA PHE A 251 11.54 3.32 -8.78
C PHE A 251 10.52 2.64 -7.85
N MET A 252 9.28 3.15 -7.74
CA MET A 252 8.29 2.69 -6.76
C MET A 252 7.99 1.19 -6.90
N GLY A 253 7.85 0.73 -8.14
CA GLY A 253 7.50 -0.66 -8.44
C GLY A 253 8.67 -1.63 -8.55
N SER A 254 9.92 -1.21 -8.33
CA SER A 254 11.07 -2.06 -8.69
C SER A 254 12.09 -2.26 -7.56
N PRO A 255 12.15 -3.45 -6.93
CA PRO A 255 13.16 -3.78 -5.93
C PRO A 255 14.58 -3.88 -6.53
N ASN A 256 14.68 -4.02 -7.86
CA ASN A 256 15.95 -4.06 -8.60
C ASN A 256 16.48 -2.66 -8.92
N ARG A 257 15.66 -1.61 -8.75
CA ARG A 257 16.10 -0.20 -8.85
C ARG A 257 16.23 0.49 -7.50
N MET A 258 15.42 0.08 -6.53
CA MET A 258 15.54 0.51 -5.14
C MET A 258 15.08 -0.63 -4.22
N ASN A 259 16.03 -1.25 -3.52
CA ASN A 259 15.77 -2.44 -2.72
C ASN A 259 14.87 -2.12 -1.52
N ASN A 260 15.19 -1.04 -0.80
CA ASN A 260 14.50 -0.63 0.42
C ASN A 260 12.98 -0.43 0.17
N PRO A 261 12.14 -1.31 0.75
CA PRO A 261 10.69 -1.26 0.56
C PRO A 261 10.03 -0.05 1.22
N HIS A 262 10.58 0.48 2.32
CA HIS A 262 10.06 1.67 3.01
C HIS A 262 10.26 2.92 2.17
N LEU A 263 11.45 3.05 1.58
CA LEU A 263 11.75 4.15 0.68
C LEU A 263 10.86 4.11 -0.58
N ARG A 264 10.59 2.91 -1.11
CA ARG A 264 9.61 2.72 -2.21
C ARG A 264 8.20 3.09 -1.77
N ALA A 265 7.81 2.77 -0.53
CA ALA A 265 6.51 3.12 0.01
C ALA A 265 6.34 4.64 0.22
N HIS A 266 7.39 5.36 0.61
CA HIS A 266 7.38 6.84 0.64
C HIS A 266 7.17 7.45 -0.75
N LEU A 267 7.55 6.76 -1.84
CA LEU A 267 7.19 7.21 -3.20
C LEU A 267 5.68 7.17 -3.46
N ALA A 268 4.94 6.29 -2.79
CA ALA A 268 3.47 6.29 -2.88
C ALA A 268 2.86 7.50 -2.14
N GLU A 269 3.45 7.94 -1.02
CA GLU A 269 3.09 9.21 -0.36
C GLU A 269 3.41 10.40 -1.28
N CYS A 270 4.58 10.39 -1.93
CA CYS A 270 4.94 11.39 -2.94
C CYS A 270 3.93 11.41 -4.09
N LEU A 271 3.50 10.24 -4.57
CA LEU A 271 2.50 10.14 -5.63
C LEU A 271 1.14 10.72 -5.22
N GLU A 272 0.71 10.47 -3.98
CA GLU A 272 -0.50 11.07 -3.42
C GLU A 272 -0.40 12.62 -3.41
N THR A 273 0.80 13.17 -3.17
CA THR A 273 1.01 14.63 -3.21
C THR A 273 0.79 15.24 -4.60
N LEU A 274 0.99 14.43 -5.66
CA LEU A 274 0.82 14.86 -7.05
C LEU A 274 -0.65 14.83 -7.50
N LEU A 275 -1.55 14.22 -6.71
CA LEU A 275 -2.97 14.17 -7.05
C LEU A 275 -3.56 15.59 -7.16
N PRO A 276 -4.53 15.81 -8.06
CA PRO A 276 -5.33 17.04 -8.07
C PRO A 276 -6.13 17.19 -6.76
N GLU A 277 -6.20 18.39 -6.21
CA GLU A 277 -6.98 18.64 -4.99
C GLU A 277 -8.49 18.50 -5.25
N SER A 278 -9.16 17.68 -4.43
CA SER A 278 -10.60 17.45 -4.48
C SER A 278 -11.37 18.70 -4.02
N GLY A 279 -11.82 19.53 -4.97
CA GLY A 279 -12.60 20.75 -4.70
C GLY A 279 -12.15 21.98 -5.47
N SER A 280 -10.97 21.93 -6.07
CA SER A 280 -10.41 23.00 -6.90
C SER A 280 -10.91 22.89 -8.34
N SER A 281 -12.22 23.02 -8.55
CA SER A 281 -12.78 23.06 -9.91
C SER A 281 -12.43 24.39 -10.59
N GLY A 282 -11.59 24.35 -11.62
CA GLY A 282 -11.58 25.37 -12.68
C GLY A 282 -10.35 26.27 -12.83
N GLY A 283 -9.16 25.89 -12.37
CA GLY A 283 -7.91 26.63 -12.62
C GLY A 283 -6.99 25.95 -13.65
N LEU A 284 -6.24 26.73 -14.43
CA LEU A 284 -5.21 26.23 -15.37
C LEU A 284 -4.23 25.25 -14.69
N LEU A 285 -3.95 25.46 -13.41
CA LEU A 285 -2.99 24.70 -12.60
C LEU A 285 -3.49 23.30 -12.19
N VAL A 286 -4.80 23.14 -12.00
CA VAL A 286 -5.43 21.83 -11.73
C VAL A 286 -5.30 20.93 -12.95
N GLY A 287 -5.39 21.53 -14.15
CA GLY A 287 -5.15 20.85 -15.42
C GLY A 287 -3.73 20.27 -15.54
N PHE A 288 -2.70 20.91 -14.97
CA PHE A 288 -1.32 20.36 -15.03
C PHE A 288 -1.18 19.08 -14.22
N ARG A 289 -1.75 19.01 -13.00
CA ARG A 289 -1.71 17.78 -12.20
C ARG A 289 -2.48 16.65 -12.88
N GLU A 290 -3.67 16.92 -13.41
CA GLU A 290 -4.44 15.94 -14.20
C GLU A 290 -3.67 15.45 -15.45
N GLN A 291 -2.92 16.34 -16.10
CA GLN A 291 -2.08 16.01 -17.25
C GLN A 291 -0.95 15.03 -16.88
N LEU A 292 -0.44 15.03 -15.65
CA LEU A 292 0.56 14.03 -15.21
C LEU A 292 0.00 12.61 -15.31
N PHE A 293 -1.26 12.41 -14.93
CA PHE A 293 -1.85 11.07 -14.93
C PHE A 293 -2.35 10.68 -16.32
N THR A 294 -2.78 11.64 -17.14
CA THR A 294 -3.37 11.35 -18.46
C THR A 294 -2.35 11.35 -19.59
N SER A 295 -1.46 12.35 -19.62
CA SER A 295 -0.61 12.69 -20.76
C SER A 295 0.86 12.33 -20.58
N HIS A 296 1.34 12.13 -19.35
CA HIS A 296 2.73 11.73 -19.12
C HIS A 296 3.05 10.39 -19.84
N PRO A 297 4.17 10.27 -20.57
CA PRO A 297 4.47 9.11 -21.40
C PRO A 297 4.44 7.78 -20.65
N ALA A 298 4.97 7.77 -19.42
CA ALA A 298 5.05 6.58 -18.60
C ALA A 298 3.78 6.29 -17.76
N SER A 299 2.72 7.12 -17.84
CA SER A 299 1.62 7.04 -16.87
C SER A 299 0.83 5.74 -16.93
N SER A 300 0.86 5.00 -18.05
CA SER A 300 0.22 3.68 -18.15
C SER A 300 0.84 2.64 -17.21
N HIS A 301 2.11 2.77 -16.82
CA HIS A 301 2.77 1.84 -15.90
C HIS A 301 2.48 2.13 -14.42
N LEU A 302 1.83 3.26 -14.12
CA LEU A 302 1.62 3.71 -12.75
C LEU A 302 0.83 2.71 -11.90
N VAL A 303 -0.21 2.10 -12.47
CA VAL A 303 -1.03 1.09 -11.79
C VAL A 303 -0.19 -0.12 -11.39
N THR A 304 0.64 -0.63 -12.31
CA THR A 304 1.54 -1.75 -12.05
C THR A 304 2.53 -1.42 -10.94
N ALA A 305 3.17 -0.24 -11.01
CA ALA A 305 4.13 0.19 -10.01
C ALA A 305 3.49 0.33 -8.62
N LEU A 306 2.27 0.88 -8.54
CA LEU A 306 1.52 1.07 -7.30
C LEU A 306 1.15 -0.27 -6.66
N ILE A 307 0.65 -1.22 -7.46
CA ILE A 307 0.31 -2.56 -6.98
C ILE A 307 1.58 -3.30 -6.53
N HIS A 308 2.69 -3.15 -7.25
CA HIS A 308 3.95 -3.78 -6.89
C HIS A 308 4.46 -3.30 -5.51
N VAL A 309 4.45 -1.99 -5.24
CA VAL A 309 4.84 -1.49 -3.92
C VAL A 309 3.86 -1.92 -2.83
N PHE A 310 2.55 -1.92 -3.11
CA PHE A 310 1.51 -2.37 -2.17
C PHE A 310 1.75 -3.83 -1.72
N VAL A 311 2.17 -4.68 -2.64
CA VAL A 311 2.49 -6.08 -2.36
C VAL A 311 3.86 -6.23 -1.69
N SER A 312 4.83 -5.38 -2.04
CA SER A 312 6.21 -5.45 -1.51
C SER A 312 6.30 -5.15 -0.02
N ILE A 313 5.48 -4.22 0.49
CA ILE A 313 5.51 -3.81 1.91
C ILE A 313 5.02 -4.91 2.86
N GLU A 314 4.39 -5.99 2.37
CA GLU A 314 4.01 -7.11 3.24
C GLU A 314 5.21 -7.98 3.65
N MET A 315 6.27 -8.01 2.83
CA MET A 315 7.39 -8.96 2.98
C MET A 315 8.55 -8.42 3.83
N THR A 316 8.40 -7.28 4.51
CA THR A 316 9.49 -6.56 5.22
C THR A 316 9.79 -7.12 6.61
N GLY A 317 9.94 -8.45 6.72
CA GLY A 317 9.98 -9.23 7.96
C GLY A 317 10.62 -8.59 9.21
N GLN A 318 9.99 -8.84 10.36
CA GLN A 318 10.46 -8.73 11.75
C GLN A 318 10.98 -7.40 12.31
N SER A 319 11.38 -6.40 11.52
CA SER A 319 11.92 -5.13 12.05
C SER A 319 10.91 -3.98 12.16
N VAL A 320 9.68 -4.19 11.69
CA VAL A 320 8.65 -3.15 11.55
C VAL A 320 7.42 -3.58 12.35
N ALA A 321 6.84 -2.67 13.14
CA ALA A 321 5.56 -2.96 13.81
C ALA A 321 4.54 -3.35 12.74
N PHE A 322 3.82 -4.47 12.92
CA PHE A 322 2.85 -4.99 11.95
C PHE A 322 1.89 -3.90 11.43
N GLU A 323 1.54 -2.93 12.28
CA GLU A 323 0.63 -1.83 11.96
C GLU A 323 1.23 -0.74 11.04
N GLU A 324 2.55 -0.62 10.96
CA GLU A 324 3.20 0.45 10.18
C GLU A 324 2.92 0.32 8.68
N LYS A 325 2.71 -0.91 8.18
CA LYS A 325 2.32 -1.15 6.78
C LYS A 325 1.05 -0.40 6.37
N PHE A 326 0.13 -0.21 7.31
CA PHE A 326 -1.13 0.49 7.06
C PHE A 326 -0.91 2.00 6.89
N ASN A 327 0.11 2.59 7.52
CA ASN A 327 0.50 3.98 7.27
C ASN A 327 0.96 4.16 5.82
N TYR A 328 1.73 3.20 5.29
CA TYR A 328 2.15 3.21 3.89
C TYR A 328 1.00 2.96 2.91
N ARG A 329 -0.01 2.15 3.28
CA ARG A 329 -1.17 1.86 2.42
C ARG A 329 -2.17 3.02 2.35
N ARG A 330 -2.27 3.84 3.39
CA ARG A 330 -3.17 5.01 3.41
C ARG A 330 -3.05 5.90 2.16
N PRO A 331 -1.87 6.43 1.78
CA PRO A 331 -1.73 7.23 0.56
C PRO A 331 -2.05 6.41 -0.71
N MET A 332 -1.74 5.11 -0.72
CA MET A 332 -2.02 4.24 -1.87
C MET A 332 -3.53 4.11 -2.13
N TYR A 333 -4.38 4.06 -1.09
CA TYR A 333 -5.84 4.00 -1.28
C TYR A 333 -6.40 5.26 -1.94
N GLU A 334 -5.91 6.45 -1.59
CA GLU A 334 -6.31 7.70 -2.24
C GLU A 334 -5.87 7.73 -3.71
N VAL A 335 -4.65 7.26 -4.00
CA VAL A 335 -4.16 7.13 -5.38
C VAL A 335 -5.00 6.12 -6.16
N ILE A 336 -5.27 4.93 -5.60
CA ILE A 336 -6.11 3.90 -6.25
C ILE A 336 -7.48 4.47 -6.58
N LYS A 337 -8.11 5.17 -5.63
CA LYS A 337 -9.41 5.82 -5.82
C LYS A 337 -9.40 6.76 -7.02
N TYR A 338 -8.42 7.66 -7.10
CA TYR A 338 -8.28 8.58 -8.22
C TYR A 338 -8.01 7.87 -9.55
N LEU A 339 -7.08 6.90 -9.57
CA LEU A 339 -6.76 6.16 -10.78
C LEU A 339 -7.96 5.34 -11.29
N TRP A 340 -8.84 4.86 -10.39
CA TRP A 340 -10.02 4.10 -10.77
C TRP A 340 -11.06 4.93 -11.54
N GLU A 341 -11.13 6.23 -11.28
CA GLU A 341 -12.05 7.16 -11.95
C GLU A 341 -11.55 7.48 -13.38
N SER A 342 -10.27 7.25 -13.68
CA SER A 342 -9.70 7.43 -15.01
C SER A 342 -9.87 6.20 -15.89
N PRO A 343 -10.57 6.27 -17.05
CA PRO A 343 -10.74 5.12 -17.95
C PRO A 343 -9.43 4.50 -18.42
N LYS A 344 -8.39 5.31 -18.63
CA LYS A 344 -7.04 4.87 -19.04
C LYS A 344 -6.42 3.94 -18.00
N HIS A 345 -6.44 4.35 -16.72
CA HIS A 345 -5.81 3.59 -15.64
C HIS A 345 -6.67 2.43 -15.18
N LYS A 346 -7.99 2.60 -15.17
CA LYS A 346 -8.95 1.51 -14.92
C LYS A 346 -8.71 0.31 -15.86
N LYS A 347 -8.44 0.58 -17.14
CA LYS A 347 -8.06 -0.47 -18.11
C LYS A 347 -6.80 -1.24 -17.68
N ASN A 348 -5.80 -0.57 -17.10
CA ASN A 348 -4.57 -1.22 -16.65
C ASN A 348 -4.83 -2.16 -15.46
N PHE A 349 -5.75 -1.80 -14.54
CA PHE A 349 -6.20 -2.73 -13.49
C PHE A 349 -6.84 -3.98 -14.11
N SER A 350 -7.72 -3.81 -15.10
CA SER A 350 -8.36 -4.95 -15.79
C SER A 350 -7.34 -5.84 -16.52
N VAL A 351 -6.30 -5.26 -17.14
CA VAL A 351 -5.23 -6.02 -17.81
C VAL A 351 -4.51 -6.91 -16.79
N LEU A 352 -4.02 -6.33 -15.69
CA LEU A 352 -3.32 -7.09 -14.64
C LEU A 352 -4.22 -8.16 -14.01
N ALA A 353 -5.51 -7.87 -13.88
CA ALA A 353 -6.47 -8.80 -13.32
C ALA A 353 -6.75 -9.99 -14.26
N ASN A 354 -6.88 -9.73 -15.56
CA ASN A 354 -7.06 -10.78 -16.57
C ASN A 354 -5.80 -11.65 -16.70
N GLU A 355 -4.61 -11.04 -16.65
CA GLU A 355 -3.33 -11.78 -16.60
C GLU A 355 -3.28 -12.71 -15.37
N ALA A 356 -3.70 -12.21 -14.20
CA ALA A 356 -3.76 -13.02 -12.99
C ALA A 356 -4.79 -14.15 -13.06
N LEU A 357 -5.98 -13.89 -13.63
CA LEU A 357 -7.00 -14.92 -13.85
C LEU A 357 -6.48 -16.04 -14.77
N ALA A 358 -5.74 -15.69 -15.81
CA ALA A 358 -5.13 -16.66 -16.74
C ALA A 358 -3.99 -17.47 -16.13
N SER A 359 -3.46 -17.06 -14.97
CA SER A 359 -2.28 -17.66 -14.33
C SER A 359 -2.46 -17.92 -12.83
N MET A 360 -3.71 -18.13 -12.38
CA MET A 360 -4.07 -18.43 -10.99
C MET A 360 -3.29 -19.61 -10.40
N GLU A 361 -3.00 -20.63 -11.22
CA GLU A 361 -2.33 -21.87 -10.82
C GLU A 361 -0.80 -21.85 -11.04
N SER A 362 -0.23 -20.70 -11.42
CA SER A 362 1.22 -20.55 -11.61
C SER A 362 1.99 -20.79 -10.31
N ALA A 363 3.14 -21.46 -10.39
CA ALA A 363 4.07 -21.67 -9.27
C ALA A 363 4.47 -20.36 -8.55
N LYS A 364 4.52 -19.25 -9.30
CA LYS A 364 4.65 -17.89 -8.73
C LYS A 364 3.30 -17.19 -8.85
N PRO A 365 2.60 -16.92 -7.73
CA PRO A 365 1.31 -16.24 -7.75
C PRO A 365 1.39 -14.89 -8.48
N PRO A 366 0.48 -14.61 -9.42
CA PRO A 366 0.47 -13.35 -10.17
C PRO A 366 0.40 -12.14 -9.27
N LEU A 367 0.99 -11.02 -9.70
CA LEU A 367 1.08 -9.80 -8.90
C LEU A 367 -0.30 -9.33 -8.42
N PHE A 368 -1.29 -9.32 -9.32
CA PHE A 368 -2.64 -8.86 -8.99
C PHE A 368 -3.39 -9.81 -8.05
N LEU A 369 -3.18 -11.13 -8.17
CA LEU A 369 -3.73 -12.11 -7.23
C LEU A 369 -3.18 -11.87 -5.81
N ARG A 370 -1.87 -11.63 -5.70
CA ARG A 370 -1.23 -11.28 -4.41
C ARG A 370 -1.84 -10.00 -3.85
N PHE A 371 -2.07 -8.98 -4.67
CA PHE A 371 -2.71 -7.74 -4.27
C PHE A 371 -4.12 -7.93 -3.72
N VAL A 372 -4.99 -8.66 -4.43
CA VAL A 372 -6.37 -8.94 -3.96
C VAL A 372 -6.35 -9.77 -2.68
N ASN A 373 -5.48 -10.77 -2.57
CA ASN A 373 -5.32 -11.54 -1.35
C ASN A 373 -4.93 -10.66 -0.16
N LEU A 374 -4.03 -9.69 -0.35
CA LEU A 374 -3.65 -8.72 0.68
C LEU A 374 -4.78 -7.77 1.04
N LEU A 375 -5.58 -7.31 0.07
CA LEU A 375 -6.77 -6.49 0.37
C LEU A 375 -7.79 -7.24 1.21
N ILE A 376 -8.01 -8.53 0.95
CA ILE A 376 -8.90 -9.37 1.76
C ILE A 376 -8.34 -9.53 3.18
N ASN A 377 -7.03 -9.79 3.32
CA ASN A 377 -6.37 -9.86 4.63
C ASN A 377 -6.51 -8.54 5.42
N ASP A 378 -6.30 -7.43 4.74
CA ASP A 378 -6.42 -6.09 5.32
C ASP A 378 -7.83 -5.78 5.75
N ALA A 379 -8.83 -6.12 4.93
CA ALA A 379 -10.22 -5.93 5.28
C ALA A 379 -10.59 -6.75 6.52
N ILE A 380 -10.17 -8.02 6.58
CA ILE A 380 -10.38 -8.87 7.76
C ILE A 380 -9.75 -8.24 9.00
N PHE A 381 -8.47 -7.85 8.93
CA PHE A 381 -7.77 -7.31 10.10
C PHE A 381 -8.32 -5.94 10.54
N LEU A 382 -8.43 -4.99 9.60
CA LEU A 382 -8.79 -3.61 9.92
C LEU A 382 -10.21 -3.48 10.44
N LEU A 383 -11.17 -4.18 9.83
CA LEU A 383 -12.55 -4.14 10.30
C LEU A 383 -12.68 -4.88 11.64
N ASP A 384 -12.03 -6.02 11.84
CA ASP A 384 -12.14 -6.77 13.09
C ASP A 384 -11.54 -5.99 14.28
N GLU A 385 -10.32 -5.45 14.11
CA GLU A 385 -9.71 -4.58 15.12
C GLU A 385 -10.52 -3.30 15.35
N GLY A 386 -11.05 -2.68 14.28
CA GLY A 386 -11.95 -1.54 14.40
C GLY A 386 -13.16 -1.85 15.28
N LEU A 387 -13.86 -2.96 15.02
CA LEU A 387 -15.01 -3.41 15.81
C LEU A 387 -14.64 -3.81 17.25
N SER A 388 -13.47 -4.43 17.44
CA SER A 388 -12.91 -4.75 18.75
C SER A 388 -12.67 -3.49 19.57
N TYR A 389 -11.98 -2.49 19.02
CA TYR A 389 -11.76 -1.22 19.71
C TYR A 389 -13.06 -0.46 19.98
N MET A 390 -14.03 -0.48 19.06
CA MET A 390 -15.35 0.10 19.33
C MET A 390 -16.05 -0.58 20.52
N SER A 391 -15.91 -1.90 20.67
CA SER A 391 -16.44 -2.65 21.82
C SER A 391 -15.71 -2.28 23.12
N GLN A 392 -14.38 -2.17 23.09
CA GLN A 392 -13.57 -1.75 24.25
C GLN A 392 -13.87 -0.30 24.68
N LEU A 393 -14.08 0.61 23.72
CA LEU A 393 -14.49 1.98 23.99
C LEU A 393 -15.87 2.02 24.64
N ARG A 394 -16.80 1.16 24.19
CA ARG A 394 -18.14 1.05 24.80
C ARG A 394 -18.04 0.60 26.25
N GLU A 395 -17.27 -0.43 26.53
CA GLU A 395 -17.04 -0.92 27.90
C GLU A 395 -16.41 0.15 28.78
N SER A 396 -15.35 0.80 28.29
CA SER A 396 -14.68 1.90 28.99
C SER A 396 -15.61 3.08 29.28
N GLN A 397 -16.49 3.44 28.34
CA GLN A 397 -17.50 4.49 28.55
C GLN A 397 -18.51 4.11 29.64
N ILE A 398 -18.94 2.84 29.69
CA ILE A 398 -19.86 2.35 30.72
C ILE A 398 -19.19 2.38 32.10
N GLU A 399 -17.94 1.92 32.22
CA GLU A 399 -17.17 2.00 33.47
C GLU A 399 -17.04 3.45 33.96
N ARG A 400 -16.69 4.36 33.04
CA ARG A 400 -16.55 5.79 33.32
C ARG A 400 -17.86 6.41 33.78
N ASP A 401 -18.95 6.15 33.06
CA ASP A 401 -20.29 6.69 33.36
C ASP A 401 -20.84 6.16 34.70
N ASN A 402 -20.55 4.91 35.05
CA ASN A 402 -20.96 4.31 36.33
C ASN A 402 -20.09 4.76 37.51
N GLY A 403 -19.13 5.67 37.29
CA GLY A 403 -18.27 6.22 38.33
C GLY A 403 -17.12 5.31 38.77
N ALA A 404 -16.87 4.20 38.06
CA ALA A 404 -15.80 3.25 38.41
C ALA A 404 -14.42 3.89 38.34
N TRP A 405 -14.22 4.90 37.49
CA TRP A 405 -12.94 5.61 37.37
C TRP A 405 -12.75 6.67 38.47
N THR A 406 -13.85 7.22 38.96
CA THR A 406 -13.85 8.23 40.03
C THR A 406 -13.46 7.64 41.37
N SER A 407 -13.75 6.36 41.59
CA SER A 407 -13.33 5.63 42.80
C SER A 407 -11.86 5.19 42.78
N LEU A 408 -11.17 5.27 41.63
CA LEU A 408 -9.76 4.90 41.51
C LEU A 408 -8.82 6.00 42.05
N PRO A 409 -7.62 5.62 42.54
CA PRO A 409 -6.53 6.55 42.83
C PRO A 409 -6.16 7.40 41.61
N ALA A 410 -5.64 8.61 41.85
CA ALA A 410 -5.34 9.58 40.79
C ALA A 410 -4.43 9.03 39.68
N GLN A 411 -3.41 8.24 40.03
CA GLN A 411 -2.50 7.63 39.07
C GLN A 411 -3.21 6.62 38.16
N GLN A 412 -3.96 5.67 38.74
CA GLN A 412 -4.69 4.66 37.96
C GLN A 412 -5.79 5.29 37.10
N ARG A 413 -6.40 6.38 37.57
CA ARG A 413 -7.34 7.17 36.76
C ARG A 413 -6.66 7.80 35.55
N ALA A 414 -5.47 8.38 35.73
CA ALA A 414 -4.70 8.93 34.62
C ALA A 414 -4.29 7.86 33.60
N GLU A 415 -3.87 6.68 34.06
CA GLU A 415 -3.55 5.53 33.21
C GLU A 415 -4.77 5.06 32.40
N ARG A 416 -5.95 4.98 33.03
CA ARG A 416 -7.21 4.63 32.35
C ARG A 416 -7.61 5.66 31.30
N GLU A 417 -7.49 6.95 31.59
CA GLU A 417 -7.78 8.01 30.61
C GLU A 417 -6.78 7.97 29.43
N GLN A 418 -5.49 7.74 29.71
CA GLN A 418 -4.48 7.58 28.65
C GLN A 418 -4.78 6.36 27.77
N SER A 419 -5.11 5.22 28.37
CA SER A 419 -5.52 4.02 27.63
C SER A 419 -6.73 4.29 26.76
N PHE A 420 -7.75 4.99 27.29
CA PHE A 420 -8.95 5.34 26.53
C PHE A 420 -8.65 6.26 25.34
N GLN A 421 -7.76 7.22 25.50
CA GLN A 421 -7.30 8.09 24.41
C GLN A 421 -6.53 7.30 23.34
N GLN A 422 -5.66 6.36 23.76
CA GLN A 422 -4.94 5.49 22.83
C GLN A 422 -5.91 4.60 22.03
N THR A 423 -6.84 3.91 22.70
CA THR A 423 -7.89 3.11 22.05
C THR A 423 -8.74 3.97 21.11
N SER A 424 -9.03 5.22 21.48
CA SER A 424 -9.78 6.15 20.62
C SER A 424 -9.05 6.46 19.31
N LEU A 425 -7.73 6.69 19.37
CA LEU A 425 -6.91 6.95 18.18
C LEU A 425 -6.83 5.71 17.28
N LEU A 426 -6.63 4.53 17.87
CA LEU A 426 -6.58 3.26 17.15
C LEU A 426 -7.93 2.94 16.50
N ALA A 427 -9.04 3.04 17.23
CA ALA A 427 -10.39 2.85 16.68
C ALA A 427 -10.61 3.71 15.43
N ARG A 428 -10.27 5.01 15.52
CA ARG A 428 -10.40 5.94 14.40
C ARG A 428 -9.56 5.52 13.19
N PHE A 429 -8.30 5.17 13.42
CA PHE A 429 -7.39 4.74 12.37
C PHE A 429 -7.89 3.50 11.63
N HIS A 430 -8.27 2.46 12.40
CA HIS A 430 -8.76 1.20 11.85
C HIS A 430 -10.08 1.37 11.10
N ASN A 431 -11.02 2.15 11.62
CA ASN A 431 -12.28 2.41 10.93
C ASN A 431 -12.09 3.17 9.60
N MET A 432 -11.23 4.18 9.58
CA MET A 432 -10.91 4.95 8.37
C MET A 432 -10.30 4.06 7.28
N LEU A 433 -9.29 3.27 7.64
CA LEU A 433 -8.63 2.39 6.67
C LEU A 433 -9.48 1.19 6.29
N GLY A 434 -10.25 0.63 7.23
CA GLY A 434 -11.22 -0.43 6.96
C GLY A 434 -12.25 0.02 5.93
N SER A 435 -12.81 1.21 6.08
CA SER A 435 -13.71 1.81 5.09
C SER A 435 -13.04 1.97 3.73
N SER A 436 -11.82 2.51 3.69
CA SER A 436 -11.05 2.68 2.44
C SER A 436 -10.76 1.35 1.74
N THR A 437 -10.46 0.30 2.52
CA THR A 437 -10.19 -1.05 2.02
C THR A 437 -11.44 -1.69 1.42
N ILE A 438 -12.58 -1.60 2.12
CA ILE A 438 -13.87 -2.09 1.60
C ILE A 438 -14.27 -1.33 0.33
N GLN A 439 -14.06 -0.02 0.28
CA GLN A 439 -14.30 0.79 -0.91
C GLN A 439 -13.42 0.35 -2.10
N ALA A 440 -12.16 -0.04 -1.86
CA ALA A 440 -11.31 -0.63 -2.90
C ALA A 440 -11.87 -1.99 -3.38
N ILE A 441 -12.33 -2.85 -2.47
CA ILE A 441 -12.96 -4.14 -2.80
C ILE A 441 -14.25 -3.94 -3.62
N ILE A 442 -15.10 -2.96 -3.27
CA ILE A 442 -16.31 -2.62 -4.06
C ILE A 442 -15.96 -2.28 -5.50
N ARG A 443 -14.92 -1.46 -5.71
CA ARG A 443 -14.44 -1.07 -7.06
C ARG A 443 -13.95 -2.29 -7.84
N LEU A 444 -13.21 -3.18 -7.19
CA LEU A 444 -12.65 -4.37 -7.81
C LEU A 444 -13.72 -5.40 -8.16
N THR A 445 -14.62 -5.70 -7.22
CA THR A 445 -15.72 -6.67 -7.39
C THR A 445 -16.71 -6.26 -8.48
N ARG A 446 -16.89 -4.96 -8.70
CA ARG A 446 -17.69 -4.45 -9.83
C ARG A 446 -17.08 -4.77 -11.18
N GLU A 447 -15.76 -4.66 -11.30
CA GLU A 447 -15.07 -4.72 -12.60
C GLU A 447 -14.54 -6.13 -12.91
N ILE A 448 -14.06 -6.85 -11.90
CA ILE A 448 -13.48 -8.19 -12.03
C ILE A 448 -14.11 -9.12 -10.97
N PRO A 449 -15.44 -9.37 -11.02
CA PRO A 449 -16.12 -10.23 -10.04
C PRO A 449 -15.53 -11.65 -9.99
N GLN A 450 -15.15 -12.18 -11.17
CA GLN A 450 -14.61 -13.54 -11.36
C GLN A 450 -13.38 -13.85 -10.49
N MET A 451 -12.59 -12.84 -10.13
CA MET A 451 -11.44 -13.03 -9.25
C MET A 451 -11.86 -13.35 -7.82
N PHE A 452 -12.94 -12.74 -7.34
CA PHE A 452 -13.46 -12.94 -5.99
C PHE A 452 -14.32 -14.19 -5.87
N THR A 453 -14.85 -14.69 -6.99
CA THR A 453 -15.65 -15.92 -7.05
C THR A 453 -14.84 -17.15 -7.45
N HIS A 454 -13.56 -16.98 -7.77
CA HIS A 454 -12.64 -18.09 -8.01
C HIS A 454 -12.51 -19.00 -6.78
N SER A 455 -12.41 -20.31 -6.99
CA SER A 455 -12.36 -21.35 -5.94
C SER A 455 -11.27 -21.10 -4.89
N THR A 456 -10.15 -20.47 -5.26
CA THR A 456 -9.06 -20.12 -4.34
C THR A 456 -9.44 -19.07 -3.29
N LEU A 457 -10.37 -18.15 -3.61
CA LEU A 457 -10.68 -16.99 -2.78
C LEU A 457 -12.13 -16.97 -2.25
N VAL A 458 -13.06 -17.60 -2.96
CA VAL A 458 -14.50 -17.46 -2.76
C VAL A 458 -14.97 -17.74 -1.34
N ASP A 459 -14.51 -18.83 -0.72
CA ASP A 459 -14.87 -19.19 0.65
C ASP A 459 -14.42 -18.13 1.66
N ARG A 460 -13.21 -17.59 1.45
CA ARG A 460 -12.64 -16.57 2.34
C ARG A 460 -13.38 -15.24 2.20
N VAL A 461 -13.74 -14.87 0.97
CA VAL A 461 -14.55 -13.67 0.69
C VAL A 461 -15.93 -13.82 1.32
N ALA A 462 -16.61 -14.94 1.11
CA ALA A 462 -17.94 -15.21 1.68
C ALA A 462 -17.90 -15.18 3.21
N ALA A 463 -16.96 -15.89 3.84
CA ALA A 463 -16.80 -15.91 5.30
C ALA A 463 -16.52 -14.50 5.88
N MET A 464 -15.67 -13.72 5.23
CA MET A 464 -15.38 -12.33 5.61
C MET A 464 -16.66 -11.47 5.58
N LEU A 465 -17.39 -11.50 4.47
CA LEU A 465 -18.60 -10.70 4.30
C LEU A 465 -19.70 -11.12 5.29
N ASN A 466 -19.90 -12.43 5.49
CA ASN A 466 -20.88 -12.95 6.43
C ASN A 466 -20.53 -12.56 7.87
N TYR A 467 -19.26 -12.69 8.26
CA TYR A 467 -18.79 -12.34 9.61
C TYR A 467 -19.06 -10.87 9.95
N PHE A 468 -18.65 -9.95 9.08
CA PHE A 468 -18.85 -8.52 9.34
C PHE A 468 -20.31 -8.12 9.25
N LEU A 469 -21.05 -8.61 8.26
CA LEU A 469 -22.48 -8.30 8.14
C LEU A 469 -23.23 -8.78 9.38
N SER A 470 -23.02 -10.04 9.80
CA SER A 470 -23.68 -10.62 10.98
C SER A 470 -23.34 -9.87 12.28
N THR A 471 -22.11 -9.39 12.40
CA THR A 471 -21.68 -8.59 13.57
C THR A 471 -22.37 -7.23 13.61
N LEU A 472 -22.53 -6.58 12.45
CA LEU A 472 -23.11 -5.25 12.31
C LEU A 472 -24.65 -5.23 12.37
N VAL A 473 -25.33 -6.28 11.89
CA VAL A 473 -26.81 -6.32 11.83
C VAL A 473 -27.42 -7.25 12.89
N GLY A 474 -26.62 -8.17 13.44
CA GLY A 474 -27.06 -9.17 14.41
C GLY A 474 -27.10 -8.67 15.85
N ARG A 475 -27.00 -9.60 16.81
CA ARG A 475 -27.08 -9.31 18.25
C ARG A 475 -25.88 -8.50 18.77
N LYS A 476 -24.70 -8.71 18.18
CA LYS A 476 -23.44 -8.07 18.58
C LYS A 476 -23.42 -6.56 18.32
N GLN A 477 -24.27 -6.03 17.42
CA GLN A 477 -24.31 -4.61 17.09
C GLN A 477 -24.51 -3.68 18.31
N ARG A 478 -25.19 -4.16 19.36
CA ARG A 478 -25.44 -3.39 20.58
C ARG A 478 -24.16 -3.08 21.35
N ASN A 479 -23.15 -3.94 21.25
CA ASN A 479 -21.85 -3.78 21.91
C ASN A 479 -21.00 -2.70 21.23
N LEU A 480 -21.35 -2.30 20.00
CA LEU A 480 -20.61 -1.32 19.20
C LEU A 480 -21.14 0.12 19.37
N LYS A 481 -22.21 0.31 20.13
CA LYS A 481 -22.89 1.62 20.24
C LYS A 481 -22.19 2.56 21.23
N VAL A 482 -21.18 3.25 20.75
CA VAL A 482 -20.39 4.26 21.49
C VAL A 482 -21.03 5.65 21.36
N ARG A 483 -20.85 6.54 22.34
CA ARG A 483 -21.22 7.96 22.20
C ARG A 483 -20.28 8.64 21.19
N ASP A 484 -20.83 9.50 20.33
CA ASP A 484 -20.07 10.27 19.33
C ASP A 484 -19.29 9.36 18.36
N MET A 485 -20.01 8.51 17.62
CA MET A 485 -19.39 7.54 16.68
C MET A 485 -18.60 8.22 15.55
N GLU A 486 -18.96 9.45 15.18
CA GLU A 486 -18.29 10.24 14.15
C GLU A 486 -16.84 10.54 14.50
N LYS A 487 -16.54 10.81 15.78
CA LYS A 487 -15.17 11.01 16.29
C LYS A 487 -14.24 9.84 15.93
N TYR A 488 -14.77 8.63 15.86
CA TYR A 488 -14.00 7.42 15.56
C TYR A 488 -14.14 6.98 14.10
N GLU A 489 -14.67 7.83 13.21
CA GLU A 489 -14.99 7.50 11.82
C GLU A 489 -15.83 6.20 11.69
N PHE A 490 -16.61 5.87 12.73
CA PHE A 490 -17.37 4.62 12.78
C PHE A 490 -18.77 4.82 12.21
N ARG A 491 -18.98 4.36 10.98
CA ARG A 491 -20.24 4.51 10.25
C ARG A 491 -20.85 3.14 9.93
N PRO A 492 -21.35 2.40 10.94
CA PRO A 492 -21.73 1.00 10.78
C PRO A 492 -22.82 0.78 9.72
N ALA A 493 -23.74 1.73 9.55
CA ALA A 493 -24.78 1.62 8.54
C ALA A 493 -24.23 1.81 7.11
N GLU A 494 -23.23 2.68 6.91
CA GLU A 494 -22.51 2.80 5.64
C GLU A 494 -21.70 1.54 5.37
N THR A 495 -21.02 0.98 6.38
CA THR A 495 -20.31 -0.30 6.25
C THR A 495 -21.24 -1.45 5.85
N VAL A 496 -22.47 -1.50 6.40
CA VAL A 496 -23.50 -2.47 5.97
C VAL A 496 -23.88 -2.24 4.51
N SER A 497 -24.10 -1.00 4.09
CA SER A 497 -24.37 -0.64 2.67
C SER A 497 -23.25 -1.10 1.75
N ASP A 498 -22.01 -0.88 2.17
CA ASP A 498 -20.82 -1.22 1.42
C ASP A 498 -20.65 -2.74 1.27
N ILE A 499 -20.80 -3.49 2.36
CA ILE A 499 -20.77 -4.96 2.34
C ILE A 499 -21.90 -5.52 1.48
N CYS A 500 -23.12 -4.98 1.59
CA CYS A 500 -24.26 -5.37 0.76
C CYS A 500 -24.00 -5.13 -0.73
N THR A 501 -23.33 -4.02 -1.07
CA THR A 501 -22.94 -3.73 -2.46
C THR A 501 -21.97 -4.79 -3.01
N ILE A 502 -21.07 -5.32 -2.18
CA ILE A 502 -20.18 -6.42 -2.61
C ILE A 502 -21.01 -7.69 -2.91
N TYR A 503 -22.00 -8.03 -2.07
CA TYR A 503 -22.89 -9.16 -2.37
C TYR A 503 -23.59 -8.99 -3.73
N THR A 504 -24.11 -7.79 -4.03
CA THR A 504 -24.82 -7.55 -5.30
C THR A 504 -23.91 -7.58 -6.53
N HIS A 505 -22.60 -7.39 -6.37
CA HIS A 505 -21.64 -7.62 -7.45
C HIS A 505 -21.37 -9.10 -7.72
N LEU A 506 -21.46 -9.96 -6.70
CA LEU A 506 -20.96 -11.35 -6.77
C LEU A 506 -22.06 -12.42 -6.83
N TYR A 507 -23.30 -12.11 -6.44
CA TYR A 507 -24.40 -13.10 -6.31
C TYR A 507 -24.84 -13.79 -7.62
N SER A 508 -24.38 -13.30 -8.77
CA SER A 508 -24.63 -13.98 -10.04
C SER A 508 -23.82 -15.28 -10.21
N ASP A 509 -22.74 -15.44 -9.44
CA ASP A 509 -21.89 -16.63 -9.46
C ASP A 509 -22.39 -17.68 -8.44
N PRO A 510 -22.76 -18.90 -8.89
CA PRO A 510 -23.23 -19.96 -8.01
C PRO A 510 -22.22 -20.39 -6.94
N ALA A 511 -20.92 -20.37 -7.23
CA ALA A 511 -19.89 -20.75 -6.28
C ALA A 511 -19.86 -19.78 -5.09
N PHE A 512 -20.05 -18.49 -5.35
CA PHE A 512 -20.16 -17.48 -4.30
C PHE A 512 -21.43 -17.67 -3.47
N CYS A 513 -22.59 -17.87 -4.11
CA CYS A 513 -23.83 -18.13 -3.39
C CYS A 513 -23.75 -19.36 -2.49
N LEU A 514 -23.14 -20.44 -2.98
CA LEU A 514 -22.91 -21.65 -2.21
C LEU A 514 -22.00 -21.36 -1.01
N ALA A 515 -20.82 -20.76 -1.24
CA ALA A 515 -19.87 -20.40 -0.19
C ALA A 515 -20.51 -19.53 0.92
N VAL A 516 -21.39 -18.59 0.55
CA VAL A 516 -22.15 -17.78 1.50
C VAL A 516 -23.08 -18.64 2.36
N SER A 517 -23.82 -19.56 1.75
CA SER A 517 -24.76 -20.42 2.48
C SER A 517 -24.08 -21.49 3.36
N SER A 518 -22.88 -21.94 2.94
CA SER A 518 -22.12 -22.99 3.61
C SER A 518 -21.32 -22.50 4.83
N ASP A 519 -21.19 -21.19 5.03
CA ASP A 519 -20.54 -20.62 6.21
C ASP A 519 -21.41 -20.75 7.47
N GLY A 520 -21.33 -21.91 8.12
CA GLY A 520 -22.05 -22.20 9.36
C GLY A 520 -21.65 -21.35 10.58
N ARG A 521 -20.64 -20.47 10.47
CA ARG A 521 -20.22 -19.60 11.59
C ARG A 521 -21.02 -18.31 11.67
N SER A 522 -21.33 -17.72 10.52
CA SER A 522 -21.88 -16.36 10.46
C SER A 522 -23.16 -16.26 9.62
N TYR A 523 -23.36 -17.13 8.63
CA TYR A 523 -24.58 -17.13 7.83
C TYR A 523 -25.79 -17.61 8.65
N THR A 524 -26.91 -16.91 8.50
CA THR A 524 -28.21 -17.33 9.02
C THR A 524 -29.30 -16.95 8.03
N PRO A 525 -30.44 -17.66 7.96
CA PRO A 525 -31.54 -17.32 7.04
C PRO A 525 -32.08 -15.90 7.23
N GLN A 526 -31.90 -15.31 8.42
CA GLN A 526 -32.36 -13.95 8.73
C GLN A 526 -31.32 -12.87 8.39
N LEU A 527 -30.07 -13.22 8.05
CA LEU A 527 -28.96 -12.28 7.88
C LEU A 527 -29.31 -11.14 6.89
N PHE A 528 -29.78 -11.50 5.70
CA PHE A 528 -30.13 -10.53 4.66
C PHE A 528 -31.36 -9.70 5.04
N SER A 529 -32.37 -10.30 5.67
CA SER A 529 -33.55 -9.55 6.15
C SER A 529 -33.18 -8.48 7.20
N GLN A 530 -32.21 -8.78 8.07
CA GLN A 530 -31.69 -7.84 9.05
C GLN A 530 -30.90 -6.71 8.38
N ALA A 531 -30.10 -7.04 7.36
CA ALA A 531 -29.38 -6.06 6.56
C ALA A 531 -30.33 -5.11 5.82
N GLN A 532 -31.38 -5.64 5.17
CA GLN A 532 -32.41 -4.83 4.50
C GLN A 532 -33.06 -3.82 5.45
N ALA A 533 -33.37 -4.22 6.69
CA ALA A 533 -33.93 -3.30 7.69
C ALA A 533 -32.99 -2.12 8.00
N VAL A 534 -31.67 -2.35 8.02
CA VAL A 534 -30.67 -1.28 8.18
C VAL A 534 -30.61 -0.38 6.94
N LEU A 535 -30.59 -0.96 5.74
CA LEU A 535 -30.53 -0.23 4.47
C LEU A 535 -31.76 0.68 4.26
N SER A 536 -32.96 0.18 4.57
CA SER A 536 -34.20 0.94 4.51
C SER A 536 -34.17 2.14 5.46
N ARG A 537 -33.58 1.99 6.65
CA ARG A 537 -33.45 3.09 7.62
C ARG A 537 -32.51 4.21 7.14
N ILE A 538 -31.51 3.89 6.33
CA ILE A 538 -30.58 4.89 5.74
C ILE A 538 -30.98 5.32 4.33
N SER A 539 -32.24 5.09 3.94
CA SER A 539 -32.78 5.48 2.63
C SER A 539 -32.05 4.86 1.43
N ARG A 540 -31.50 3.65 1.57
CA ARG A 540 -30.89 2.85 0.50
C ARG A 540 -31.87 1.77 -0.02
N GLY A 541 -33.09 2.17 -0.35
CA GLY A 541 -34.18 1.25 -0.74
C GLY A 541 -33.86 0.35 -1.93
N VAL A 542 -33.25 0.90 -2.98
CA VAL A 542 -32.85 0.13 -4.18
C VAL A 542 -31.90 -1.01 -3.81
N LEU A 543 -30.88 -0.74 -2.99
CA LEU A 543 -29.95 -1.76 -2.54
C LEU A 543 -30.63 -2.80 -1.64
N ALA A 544 -31.63 -2.39 -0.84
CA ALA A 544 -32.41 -3.33 -0.03
C ALA A 544 -33.19 -4.32 -0.90
N GLU A 545 -33.79 -3.86 -2.01
CA GLU A 545 -34.45 -4.72 -3.01
C GLU A 545 -33.45 -5.65 -3.71
N GLU A 546 -32.27 -5.16 -4.10
CA GLU A 546 -31.22 -5.99 -4.68
C GLU A 546 -30.77 -7.10 -3.72
N ILE A 547 -30.71 -6.83 -2.41
CA ILE A 547 -30.38 -7.83 -1.39
C ILE A 547 -31.45 -8.92 -1.24
N GLU A 548 -32.71 -8.64 -1.58
CA GLU A 548 -33.73 -9.69 -1.68
C GLU A 548 -33.41 -10.68 -2.80
N ALA A 549 -32.95 -10.19 -3.96
CA ALA A 549 -32.51 -11.03 -5.06
C ALA A 549 -31.26 -11.86 -4.68
N VAL A 550 -30.31 -11.26 -3.95
CA VAL A 550 -29.16 -12.00 -3.38
C VAL A 550 -29.64 -13.13 -2.48
N ALA A 551 -30.54 -12.84 -1.54
CA ALA A 551 -31.05 -13.83 -0.60
C ALA A 551 -31.75 -15.01 -1.31
N ALA A 552 -32.55 -14.71 -2.35
CA ALA A 552 -33.21 -15.73 -3.15
C ALA A 552 -32.19 -16.64 -3.88
N LYS A 553 -31.14 -16.05 -4.47
CA LYS A 553 -30.08 -16.79 -5.16
C LYS A 553 -29.22 -17.66 -4.23
N VAL A 554 -28.90 -17.15 -3.04
CA VAL A 554 -28.20 -17.92 -2.02
C VAL A 554 -29.04 -19.11 -1.55
N GLU A 555 -30.34 -18.91 -1.34
CA GLU A 555 -31.24 -19.99 -0.95
C GLU A 555 -31.47 -21.03 -2.06
N GLU A 556 -31.52 -20.59 -3.32
CA GLU A 556 -31.54 -21.48 -4.50
C GLU A 556 -30.28 -22.34 -4.56
N ALA A 557 -29.09 -21.75 -4.41
CA ALA A 557 -27.83 -22.47 -4.40
C ALA A 557 -27.74 -23.46 -3.24
N ARG A 558 -28.17 -23.07 -2.03
CA ARG A 558 -28.22 -23.94 -0.85
C ARG A 558 -29.11 -25.16 -1.08
N LYS A 559 -30.32 -24.96 -1.60
CA LYS A 559 -31.25 -26.07 -1.91
C LYS A 559 -30.70 -26.98 -2.99
N SER A 560 -30.14 -26.42 -4.06
CA SER A 560 -29.52 -27.20 -5.12
C SER A 560 -28.38 -28.07 -4.57
N HIS A 561 -27.55 -27.51 -3.70
CA HIS A 561 -26.46 -28.26 -3.06
C HIS A 561 -26.96 -29.34 -2.11
N GLU A 562 -27.96 -29.05 -1.27
CA GLU A 562 -28.60 -30.06 -0.41
C GLU A 562 -29.22 -31.20 -1.24
N GLU A 563 -29.86 -30.88 -2.36
CA GLU A 563 -30.39 -31.89 -3.27
C GLU A 563 -29.31 -32.75 -3.90
N GLU A 564 -28.15 -32.16 -4.24
CA GLU A 564 -26.98 -32.88 -4.77
C GLU A 564 -26.29 -33.72 -3.69
N GLU A 565 -26.14 -33.21 -2.47
CA GLU A 565 -25.63 -33.98 -1.33
C GLU A 565 -26.56 -35.14 -0.99
N ASP A 566 -27.88 -34.95 -1.01
CA ASP A 566 -28.86 -36.01 -0.82
C ASP A 566 -28.76 -37.09 -1.92
N LEU A 567 -28.47 -36.69 -3.16
CA LEU A 567 -28.21 -37.63 -4.26
C LEU A 567 -26.89 -38.39 -4.04
N ALA A 568 -25.87 -37.68 -3.54
CA ALA A 568 -24.53 -38.17 -3.30
C ALA A 568 -24.35 -38.92 -1.97
N ALA A 569 -25.36 -38.92 -1.08
CA ALA A 569 -25.28 -39.53 0.25
C ALA A 569 -24.97 -41.04 0.21
N ASP A 570 -25.38 -41.73 -0.86
CA ASP A 570 -25.09 -43.14 -1.11
C ASP A 570 -23.90 -43.35 -2.07
N ALA A 571 -23.04 -42.35 -2.26
CA ALA A 571 -21.90 -42.46 -3.16
C ALA A 571 -20.95 -43.57 -2.71
N PRO A 572 -20.51 -44.47 -3.63
CA PRO A 572 -19.44 -45.41 -3.34
C PRO A 572 -18.19 -44.71 -2.79
N GLU A 573 -17.50 -45.33 -1.83
CA GLU A 573 -16.27 -44.76 -1.23
C GLU A 573 -15.21 -44.39 -2.29
N GLU A 574 -15.17 -45.12 -3.42
CA GLU A 574 -14.25 -44.84 -4.53
C GLU A 574 -14.51 -43.51 -5.26
N PHE A 575 -15.66 -42.88 -5.07
CA PHE A 575 -16.01 -41.58 -5.67
C PHE A 575 -15.80 -40.42 -4.69
N LEU A 576 -15.54 -40.72 -3.42
CA LEU A 576 -15.35 -39.71 -2.39
C LEU A 576 -13.88 -39.30 -2.30
N ASP A 577 -13.66 -38.01 -2.08
CA ASP A 577 -12.34 -37.47 -1.81
C ASP A 577 -11.79 -38.05 -0.50
N PRO A 578 -10.58 -38.61 -0.49
CA PRO A 578 -10.00 -39.27 0.69
C PRO A 578 -9.69 -38.35 1.88
N ILE A 579 -9.70 -37.02 1.70
CA ILE A 579 -9.40 -36.02 2.74
C ILE A 579 -10.68 -35.32 3.20
N MET A 580 -11.49 -34.86 2.24
CA MET A 580 -12.68 -34.06 2.50
C MET A 580 -13.97 -34.89 2.58
N SER A 581 -13.93 -36.16 2.16
CA SER A 581 -15.06 -37.10 2.14
C SER A 581 -16.31 -36.62 1.37
N HIS A 582 -16.17 -35.61 0.53
CA HIS A 582 -17.19 -35.18 -0.44
C HIS A 582 -17.01 -35.88 -1.78
N LEU A 583 -18.04 -35.90 -2.62
CA LEU A 583 -17.96 -36.43 -3.98
C LEU A 583 -16.93 -35.65 -4.81
N MET A 584 -15.97 -36.34 -5.44
CA MET A 584 -14.97 -35.69 -6.29
C MET A 584 -15.62 -35.13 -7.56
N THR A 585 -15.33 -33.87 -7.87
CA THR A 585 -15.82 -33.17 -9.07
C THR A 585 -14.78 -33.19 -10.19
N ASP A 586 -13.51 -33.04 -9.84
CA ASP A 586 -12.38 -33.15 -10.77
C ASP A 586 -11.32 -34.08 -10.17
N PRO A 587 -11.51 -35.41 -10.28
CA PRO A 587 -10.61 -36.38 -9.68
C PRO A 587 -9.23 -36.35 -10.37
N VAL A 588 -8.17 -36.19 -9.59
CA VAL A 588 -6.77 -36.20 -10.02
C VAL A 588 -5.95 -37.25 -9.28
N ILE A 589 -5.06 -37.91 -10.00
CA ILE A 589 -4.14 -38.93 -9.50
C ILE A 589 -2.85 -38.26 -9.06
N LEU A 590 -2.46 -38.53 -7.82
CA LEU A 590 -1.17 -38.13 -7.28
C LEU A 590 -0.10 -39.13 -7.74
N PRO A 591 1.00 -38.69 -8.37
CA PRO A 591 1.97 -39.59 -9.00
C PRO A 591 2.71 -40.50 -8.01
N SER A 592 2.99 -40.02 -6.80
CA SER A 592 3.76 -40.77 -5.79
C SER A 592 2.89 -41.77 -5.02
N SER A 593 1.77 -41.33 -4.43
CA SER A 593 0.86 -42.20 -3.68
C SER A 593 -0.04 -43.06 -4.57
N LYS A 594 -0.24 -42.65 -5.84
CA LYS A 594 -1.21 -43.22 -6.79
C LYS A 594 -2.66 -43.16 -6.30
N LEU A 595 -2.92 -42.38 -5.25
CA LEU A 595 -4.26 -42.12 -4.76
C LEU A 595 -4.92 -41.04 -5.62
N THR A 596 -6.24 -41.11 -5.72
CA THR A 596 -7.05 -40.09 -6.39
C THR A 596 -7.69 -39.19 -5.35
N CYS A 597 -7.64 -37.88 -5.58
CA CYS A 597 -8.32 -36.88 -4.76
C CYS A 597 -8.88 -35.78 -5.67
N ASP A 598 -9.69 -34.87 -5.15
CA ASP A 598 -10.21 -33.76 -5.92
C ASP A 598 -9.13 -32.70 -6.17
N ARG A 599 -9.11 -32.14 -7.39
CA ARG A 599 -8.15 -31.10 -7.81
C ARG A 599 -8.15 -29.91 -6.85
N GLN A 600 -9.31 -29.47 -6.37
CA GLN A 600 -9.40 -28.33 -5.46
C GLN A 600 -8.80 -28.65 -4.10
N THR A 601 -9.05 -29.87 -3.60
CA THR A 601 -8.47 -30.35 -2.33
C THR A 601 -6.94 -30.31 -2.38
N ILE A 602 -6.34 -30.87 -3.44
CA ILE A 602 -4.87 -30.90 -3.55
C ILE A 602 -4.30 -29.51 -3.84
N ALA A 603 -4.94 -28.69 -4.67
CA ALA A 603 -4.50 -27.32 -4.92
C ALA A 603 -4.43 -26.51 -3.61
N ARG A 604 -5.46 -26.62 -2.76
CA ARG A 604 -5.48 -25.96 -1.44
C ARG A 604 -4.40 -26.50 -0.51
N HIS A 605 -4.14 -27.82 -0.52
CA HIS A 605 -3.06 -28.41 0.25
C HIS A 605 -1.70 -27.86 -0.18
N LEU A 606 -1.42 -27.83 -1.49
CA LEU A 606 -0.16 -27.36 -2.06
C LEU A 606 0.08 -25.86 -1.87
N LEU A 607 -0.96 -25.07 -1.64
CA LEU A 607 -0.83 -23.67 -1.20
C LEU A 607 -0.26 -23.55 0.22
N SER A 608 -0.34 -24.61 1.04
CA SER A 608 0.15 -24.66 2.41
C SER A 608 1.41 -25.53 2.57
N ASP A 609 1.46 -26.68 1.91
CA ASP A 609 2.52 -27.69 2.01
C ASP A 609 2.75 -28.35 0.65
N GLN A 610 3.96 -28.22 0.08
CA GLN A 610 4.31 -28.74 -1.26
C GLN A 610 4.68 -30.23 -1.22
N SER A 611 3.81 -31.05 -0.66
CA SER A 611 3.99 -32.50 -0.58
C SER A 611 2.70 -33.27 -0.86
N ASP A 612 2.82 -34.55 -1.16
CA ASP A 612 1.70 -35.47 -1.25
C ASP A 612 1.17 -35.73 0.17
N PRO A 613 -0.13 -35.48 0.43
CA PRO A 613 -0.70 -35.55 1.78
C PRO A 613 -0.70 -36.95 2.41
N PHE A 614 -0.49 -38.02 1.62
CA PHE A 614 -0.56 -39.41 2.08
C PHE A 614 0.81 -40.02 2.38
N ASN A 615 1.85 -39.61 1.64
CA ASN A 615 3.20 -40.17 1.79
C ASN A 615 4.29 -39.12 2.07
N ARG A 616 3.95 -37.82 2.06
CA ARG A 616 4.82 -36.67 2.28
C ARG A 616 5.99 -36.52 1.29
N GLN A 617 5.91 -37.15 0.12
CA GLN A 617 6.88 -36.90 -0.94
C GLN A 617 6.62 -35.53 -1.61
N PRO A 618 7.65 -34.83 -2.11
CA PRO A 618 7.47 -33.57 -2.81
C PRO A 618 6.48 -33.70 -3.98
N LEU A 619 5.58 -32.73 -4.12
CA LEU A 619 4.56 -32.71 -5.17
C LEU A 619 4.27 -31.27 -5.58
N THR A 620 4.11 -31.04 -6.88
CA THR A 620 3.64 -29.78 -7.45
C THR A 620 2.34 -29.96 -8.23
N MET A 621 1.60 -28.87 -8.43
CA MET A 621 0.30 -28.93 -9.09
C MET A 621 0.39 -29.35 -10.57
N GLU A 622 1.54 -29.11 -11.21
CA GLU A 622 1.79 -29.50 -12.60
C GLU A 622 1.97 -31.02 -12.77
N GLU A 623 2.34 -31.72 -11.69
CA GLU A 623 2.61 -33.15 -11.70
C GLU A 623 1.35 -34.01 -11.47
N VAL A 624 0.21 -33.39 -11.11
CA VAL A 624 -1.04 -34.13 -10.87
C VAL A 624 -1.69 -34.55 -12.19
N ILE A 625 -2.10 -35.81 -12.28
CA ILE A 625 -2.60 -36.40 -13.53
C ILE A 625 -4.13 -36.46 -13.50
N PRO A 626 -4.88 -35.89 -14.46
CA PRO A 626 -6.34 -35.98 -14.48
C PRO A 626 -6.84 -37.44 -14.55
N ASN A 627 -7.72 -37.85 -13.63
CA ASN A 627 -8.35 -39.18 -13.61
C ASN A 627 -9.64 -39.21 -14.44
N THR A 628 -9.49 -39.07 -15.76
CA THR A 628 -10.65 -38.98 -16.68
C THR A 628 -11.54 -40.23 -16.70
N GLU A 629 -11.02 -41.40 -16.33
CA GLU A 629 -11.82 -42.63 -16.22
C GLU A 629 -12.74 -42.60 -15.00
N LEU A 630 -12.21 -42.20 -13.84
CA LEU A 630 -13.02 -42.08 -12.62
C LEU A 630 -14.06 -40.97 -12.76
N GLN A 631 -13.68 -39.84 -13.37
CA GLN A 631 -14.61 -38.75 -13.67
C GLN A 631 -15.82 -39.26 -14.47
N LYS A 632 -15.59 -40.02 -15.56
CA LYS A 632 -16.70 -40.62 -16.34
C LYS A 632 -17.57 -41.57 -15.53
N LYS A 633 -17.01 -42.33 -14.59
CA LYS A 633 -17.80 -43.23 -13.71
C LYS A 633 -18.66 -42.43 -12.74
N ILE A 634 -18.11 -41.38 -12.15
CA ILE A 634 -18.82 -40.46 -11.26
C ILE A 634 -19.98 -39.80 -12.03
N ASP A 635 -19.72 -39.29 -13.24
CA ASP A 635 -20.72 -38.66 -14.10
C ASP A 635 -21.86 -39.64 -14.47
N GLN A 636 -21.52 -40.87 -14.87
CA GLN A 636 -22.51 -41.89 -15.19
C GLN A 636 -23.37 -42.25 -13.97
N TRP A 637 -22.76 -42.41 -12.81
CA TRP A 637 -23.47 -42.73 -11.57
C TRP A 637 -24.41 -41.60 -11.14
N LEU A 638 -23.97 -40.34 -11.24
CA LEU A 638 -24.78 -39.15 -10.99
C LEU A 638 -25.99 -39.10 -11.94
N GLU A 639 -25.79 -39.35 -13.22
CA GLU A 639 -26.87 -39.32 -14.22
C GLU A 639 -27.89 -40.44 -13.99
N GLU A 640 -27.45 -41.64 -13.62
CA GLU A 640 -28.34 -42.74 -13.24
C GLU A 640 -29.19 -42.40 -12.01
N LYS A 641 -28.57 -41.80 -10.98
CA LYS A 641 -29.25 -41.33 -9.76
C LYS A 641 -30.27 -40.22 -10.07
N ARG A 642 -29.88 -39.21 -10.86
CA ARG A 642 -30.77 -38.13 -11.31
C ARG A 642 -31.96 -38.68 -12.10
N THR A 643 -31.72 -39.61 -13.02
CA THR A 643 -32.78 -40.26 -13.81
C THR A 643 -33.74 -41.07 -12.94
N ARG A 644 -33.23 -41.80 -11.94
CA ARG A 644 -34.06 -42.57 -11.00
C ARG A 644 -34.95 -41.66 -10.17
N ARG A 645 -34.40 -40.58 -9.61
CA ARG A 645 -35.15 -39.59 -8.82
C ARG A 645 -36.24 -38.92 -9.65
N ARG A 646 -35.97 -38.58 -10.93
CA ARG A 646 -36.99 -38.03 -11.85
C ARG A 646 -38.16 -38.99 -12.08
N LYS A 647 -37.88 -40.28 -12.32
CA LYS A 647 -38.92 -41.32 -12.49
C LYS A 647 -39.73 -41.59 -11.22
N GLU A 648 -39.13 -41.38 -10.03
CA GLU A 648 -39.83 -41.52 -8.75
C GLU A 648 -40.76 -40.34 -8.45
N LEU A 649 -40.37 -39.13 -8.87
CA LEU A 649 -41.21 -37.94 -8.78
C LEU A 649 -42.39 -38.02 -9.77
N GLU A 650 -42.17 -38.44 -11.02
CA GLU A 650 -43.22 -38.67 -12.03
C GLU A 650 -44.24 -39.77 -11.66
N LYS A 651 -43.93 -40.62 -10.68
CA LYS A 651 -44.86 -41.64 -10.15
C LYS A 651 -45.66 -41.18 -8.93
N LYS A 652 -45.30 -40.03 -8.34
CA LYS A 652 -45.94 -39.46 -7.16
C LYS A 652 -46.97 -38.38 -7.48
N ASP A 653 -46.86 -37.76 -8.66
CA ASP A 653 -47.93 -36.96 -9.30
C ASP A 653 -48.91 -37.88 -10.05
#